data_AF-A0A355E6G5-F1
#
_entry.id   AF-A0A355E6G5-F1
#
_cell.length_a   1.000
_cell.length_b   1.000
_cell.length_c   1.000
_cell.angle_alpha   90.00
_cell.angle_beta   90.00
_cell.angle_gamma   90.00
#
_symmetry.space_group_name_H-M   'P 1'
#
loop_
_entity.id
_entity.type
_entity.pdbx_description
1 polymer ?
#
loop_
_entity_poly.entity_id
_entity_poly.type
_entity_poly.pdbx_seq_one_letter_code
_entity_poly.pdbx_strand_id
1 'polypeptide(L)'
;MIKPGLYESILTKRLRKLLSPKAVLGNLDDAEAPGLLSGHLAEVIKRALESADTPQERAQLVNKLLGVLSAGDEAIQESPKDAVLEAVLREGETKPPESPETSLSKSCLFTGAAGRPQMASELIQEMLSADRVDILVSFVKRSGVALLLRGFEALRARNIPVRIITTCYMGASDPEAVEALAKLPNVSIRVSYDTKHTRLHAKAYYFYRESGFSTAYVGSSNMSNPAMSEGLEWNIKVTRPDLEHILKGFEAEFEGYWNSKSFESYSKEEQDKAKFRRAIAEVRKDVTVPAVFFDITPRPYQSRILETLKVERNARGFWKNLIVAATGTGKTIIAALDYRDYCRAHGDRRPRLLFIAHRDQILDQNLAVFRNILKDPNFGERMGGPNVAPGRMDHIFCTVQTADSKRIWEELGKDYYEFIIVDEAHHAPASSYVGIFEGFSPKVLLGLTATPERMDGESIRPYFGDRVAAELRLPEALEEKLLCPFQYFGVGDPVSVEDDRFWQAGKYNVGALERAYVDEGGQAKNRAAAVRDALLRYRLDNLSGIKGIGFCVSIRHAEFMVEYFNSVDIPSAAVTSRTDDEARKRSLRGLRDGGLKFLFTVDLFNEGVDIPEMNTVLFLRPTDSLTVFLQQLGRGLRHAEGKDALLVLDFVGQMHRRYRVDRKFAALLPGKRFNIQKEVEKGFPHVPPGCSIQLEKQALDAVLRNIKAAYSNLAAYVPETLKTFKQDTGKELSFKNYLEAYDIEPERLLKARTWAQWKYAADLVPKPEDPDLPVLRAAVARACQISAPGYLADIEALPERGAQLVSENPAKANMVYSMLWGLKGEDRSFTTIESAFERLAKNPTILEDLREVAQYRRDVTTCSGENPYALPLELHGHYTNNEIQAAFGRDTFRKSTQRGVGVLHFPEKKAYALLVTLNKSDKDFSPTTMYKDYPVNFSRFHWESQSTTAQNSHTGRNLIEHQARDYGVYLFVRVDKSSGPLTAPFQFLGRADHVSHEGDRPISFMWQLENPMPAELLEAKRVGG
;
A
#
# COMPACT_ATOMS: atom_id res chain seq x y z
N MET A 1 18.53 -1.07 39.52
CA MET A 1 19.84 -1.76 39.64
C MET A 1 20.44 -1.92 38.26
N ILE A 2 21.75 -1.76 38.09
CA ILE A 2 22.44 -2.06 36.83
C ILE A 2 22.40 -3.58 36.60
N LYS A 3 22.04 -4.03 35.40
CA LYS A 3 21.98 -5.46 35.05
C LYS A 3 23.42 -6.01 34.85
N PRO A 4 23.73 -7.27 35.15
CA PRO A 4 25.03 -7.86 34.76
C PRO A 4 25.20 -7.86 33.24
N GLY A 5 26.38 -7.49 32.72
CA GLY A 5 26.67 -7.43 31.27
C GLY A 5 27.98 -6.70 30.94
N LEU A 6 28.31 -6.59 29.64
CA LEU A 6 29.40 -5.75 29.14
C LEU A 6 28.93 -4.30 29.06
N TYR A 7 29.77 -3.36 29.50
CA TYR A 7 29.48 -1.93 29.49
C TYR A 7 30.68 -1.16 28.94
N GLU A 8 30.42 -0.28 27.98
CA GLU A 8 31.40 0.66 27.43
C GLU A 8 30.90 2.08 27.68
N SER A 9 30.85 2.45 28.97
CA SER A 9 30.23 3.70 29.43
C SER A 9 31.12 4.45 30.40
N ILE A 10 31.15 5.78 30.30
CA ILE A 10 31.90 6.62 31.23
C ILE A 10 31.34 6.48 32.64
N LEU A 11 32.24 6.33 33.61
CA LEU A 11 31.87 6.25 35.03
C LEU A 11 31.37 7.60 35.56
N THR A 12 30.06 7.82 35.46
CA THR A 12 29.41 9.01 36.04
C THR A 12 29.19 8.87 37.55
N LYS A 13 29.01 10.00 38.26
CA LYS A 13 28.62 10.01 39.69
C LYS A 13 27.34 9.21 39.95
N ARG A 14 26.39 9.20 39.00
CA ARG A 14 25.16 8.42 39.09
C ARG A 14 25.43 6.93 38.90
N LEU A 15 26.20 6.55 37.89
CA LEU A 15 26.55 5.15 37.61
C LEU A 15 27.32 4.56 38.79
N ARG A 16 28.29 5.30 39.34
CA ARG A 16 29.08 4.90 40.51
C ARG A 16 28.23 4.56 41.75
N LYS A 17 27.09 5.23 41.93
CA LYS A 17 26.14 4.93 43.03
C LYS A 17 25.29 3.67 42.77
N LEU A 18 25.20 3.22 41.53
CA LEU A 18 24.38 2.09 41.10
C LEU A 18 25.20 0.82 40.83
N LEU A 19 26.55 0.91 40.84
CA LEU A 19 27.45 -0.20 40.61
C LEU A 19 27.46 -1.16 41.79
N SER A 20 27.51 -2.46 41.48
CA SER A 20 27.74 -3.50 42.47
C SER A 20 29.23 -3.60 42.83
N PRO A 21 29.61 -4.17 43.99
CA PRO A 21 31.00 -4.40 44.37
C PRO A 21 31.80 -5.29 43.41
N LYS A 22 31.13 -6.02 42.49
CA LYS A 22 31.74 -6.92 41.51
C LYS A 22 31.97 -6.27 40.13
N ALA A 23 31.79 -4.95 40.00
CA ALA A 23 32.01 -4.25 38.74
C ALA A 23 33.51 -4.18 38.39
N VAL A 24 33.86 -4.52 37.16
CA VAL A 24 35.22 -4.36 36.60
C VAL A 24 35.28 -3.03 35.88
N LEU A 25 36.28 -2.20 36.19
CA LEU A 25 36.49 -0.89 35.58
C LEU A 25 37.75 -0.95 34.70
N GLY A 26 37.64 -0.50 33.45
CA GLY A 26 38.78 -0.28 32.56
C GLY A 26 39.30 1.16 32.63
N ASN A 27 40.52 1.39 32.13
CA ASN A 27 41.04 2.74 31.91
C ASN A 27 40.46 3.32 30.61
N LEU A 28 40.31 4.64 30.57
CA LEU A 28 39.95 5.36 29.35
C LEU A 28 41.22 5.58 28.53
N ASP A 29 41.27 5.09 27.29
CA ASP A 29 42.40 5.34 26.37
C ASP A 29 42.41 6.83 25.96
N ASP A 30 43.58 7.48 25.96
CA ASP A 30 43.75 8.88 25.55
C ASP A 30 43.32 9.11 24.10
N ALA A 31 43.45 8.12 23.21
CA ALA A 31 43.01 8.20 21.82
C ALA A 31 41.48 8.13 21.66
N GLU A 32 40.79 7.39 22.54
CA GLU A 32 39.33 7.19 22.50
C GLU A 32 38.57 8.17 23.41
N ALA A 33 39.26 8.77 24.39
CA ALA A 33 38.70 9.67 25.39
C ALA A 33 37.90 10.84 24.80
N PRO A 34 38.38 11.56 23.77
CA PRO A 34 37.62 12.66 23.17
C PRO A 34 36.28 12.19 22.57
N GLY A 35 36.24 11.03 21.93
CA GLY A 35 35.02 10.47 21.34
C GLY A 35 34.00 10.06 22.40
N LEU A 36 34.44 9.35 23.44
CA LEU A 36 33.56 8.92 24.53
C LEU A 36 33.01 10.10 25.34
N LEU A 37 33.87 11.08 25.68
CA LEU A 37 33.47 12.27 26.45
C LEU A 37 32.53 13.19 25.66
N SER A 38 32.80 13.41 24.37
CA SER A 38 31.91 14.19 23.49
C SER A 38 30.56 13.49 23.28
N GLY A 39 30.55 12.15 23.12
CA GLY A 39 29.33 11.36 23.05
C GLY A 39 28.44 11.49 24.29
N HIS A 40 29.04 11.42 25.49
CA HIS A 40 28.30 11.65 26.74
C HIS A 40 27.73 13.07 26.82
N LEU A 41 28.52 14.08 26.44
CA LEU A 41 28.08 15.47 26.43
C LEU A 41 26.93 15.69 25.43
N ALA A 42 27.00 15.08 24.24
CA ALA A 42 25.96 15.15 23.22
C ALA A 42 24.63 14.57 23.73
N GLU A 43 24.64 13.45 24.47
CA GLU A 43 23.44 12.88 25.09
C GLU A 43 22.80 13.83 26.12
N VAL A 44 23.63 14.50 26.92
CA VAL A 44 23.16 15.47 27.93
C VAL A 44 22.60 16.73 27.27
N ILE A 45 23.29 17.28 26.27
CA ILE A 45 22.84 18.44 25.50
C ILE A 45 21.52 18.13 24.79
N LYS A 46 21.41 16.97 24.14
CA LYS A 46 20.18 16.52 23.47
C LYS A 46 18.99 16.49 24.44
N ARG A 47 19.16 15.91 25.63
CA ARG A 47 18.11 15.90 26.66
C ARG A 47 17.70 17.31 27.09
N ALA A 48 18.66 18.21 27.25
CA ALA A 48 18.38 19.60 27.61
C ALA A 48 17.60 20.33 26.49
N LEU A 49 17.96 20.12 25.22
CA LEU A 49 17.26 20.68 24.06
C LEU A 49 15.84 20.09 23.89
N GLU A 50 15.66 18.80 24.14
CA GLU A 50 14.35 18.13 24.13
C GLU A 50 13.43 18.63 25.26
N SER A 51 14.00 19.10 26.37
CA SER A 51 13.25 19.66 27.50
C SER A 51 12.87 21.14 27.33
N ALA A 52 13.39 21.82 26.31
CA ALA A 52 13.04 23.22 26.03
C ALA A 52 11.75 23.32 25.19
N ASP A 53 10.87 24.23 25.59
CA ASP A 53 9.51 24.34 25.06
C ASP A 53 9.48 25.07 23.70
N THR A 54 10.42 25.99 23.45
CA THR A 54 10.44 26.83 22.24
C THR A 54 11.72 26.71 21.43
N PRO A 55 11.67 26.91 20.09
CA PRO A 55 12.87 26.99 19.24
C PRO A 55 13.87 28.07 19.69
N GLN A 56 13.37 29.22 20.15
CA GLN A 56 14.20 30.32 20.62
C GLN A 56 14.98 29.96 21.89
N GLU A 57 14.37 29.25 22.84
CA GLU A 57 15.06 28.72 24.03
C GLU A 57 16.14 27.70 23.65
N ARG A 58 15.87 26.84 22.66
CA ARG A 58 16.86 25.89 22.12
C ARG A 58 18.05 26.62 21.52
N ALA A 59 17.81 27.61 20.66
CA ALA A 59 18.86 28.43 20.05
C ALA A 59 19.68 29.19 21.11
N GLN A 60 19.03 29.77 22.13
CA GLN A 60 19.73 30.43 23.24
C GLN A 60 20.59 29.47 24.06
N LEU A 61 20.12 28.24 24.30
CA LEU A 61 20.90 27.22 25.00
C LEU A 61 22.14 26.83 24.20
N VAL A 62 21.99 26.63 22.89
CA VAL A 62 23.13 26.34 21.99
C VAL A 62 24.11 27.51 21.96
N ASN A 63 23.65 28.75 21.82
CA ASN A 63 24.51 29.94 21.81
C ASN A 63 25.28 30.11 23.14
N LYS A 64 24.67 29.79 24.27
CA LYS A 64 25.38 29.77 25.58
C LYS A 64 26.47 28.71 25.62
N LEU A 65 26.21 27.51 25.08
CA LEU A 65 27.20 26.43 25.01
C LEU A 65 28.34 26.79 24.05
N LEU A 66 28.02 27.35 22.88
CA LEU A 66 29.00 27.85 21.91
C LEU A 66 29.89 28.94 22.53
N GLY A 67 29.32 29.87 23.30
CA GLY A 67 30.08 30.90 24.01
C GLY A 67 31.05 30.35 25.08
N VAL A 68 30.78 29.17 25.64
CA VAL A 68 31.71 28.48 26.55
C VAL A 68 32.81 27.75 25.78
N LEU A 69 32.48 27.17 24.62
CA LEU A 69 33.40 26.40 23.78
C LEU A 69 34.34 27.30 22.94
N SER A 70 33.89 28.49 22.54
CA SER A 70 34.64 29.43 21.71
C SER A 70 35.69 30.26 22.47
N ALA A 71 35.82 30.07 23.78
CA ALA A 71 36.78 30.78 24.61
C ALA A 71 38.28 30.47 24.29
N GLY A 72 38.56 29.56 23.34
CA GLY A 72 39.92 29.17 22.95
C GLY A 72 40.17 29.00 21.44
N ASP A 73 39.18 29.21 20.56
CA ASP A 73 39.34 29.12 19.11
C ASP A 73 38.30 29.99 18.37
N GLU A 74 38.76 30.98 17.60
CA GLU A 74 37.88 31.90 16.86
C GLU A 74 37.13 31.20 15.71
N ALA A 75 37.59 30.03 15.26
CA ALA A 75 36.95 29.25 14.20
C ALA A 75 35.56 28.66 14.58
N ILE A 76 35.16 28.74 15.85
CA ILE A 76 33.90 28.17 16.38
C ILE A 76 32.76 29.22 16.43
N GLN A 77 33.00 30.46 15.96
CA GLN A 77 32.00 31.54 15.96
C GLN A 77 30.98 31.46 14.82
N GLU A 78 30.16 30.41 14.77
CA GLU A 78 28.94 30.40 13.95
C GLU A 78 27.72 30.33 14.86
N SER A 79 26.95 31.42 14.93
CA SER A 79 25.66 31.43 15.62
C SER A 79 24.60 30.78 14.73
N PRO A 80 24.04 29.61 15.09
CA PRO A 80 22.97 29.00 14.30
C PRO A 80 21.74 29.92 14.28
N LYS A 81 21.17 30.13 13.09
CA LYS A 81 19.86 30.76 12.88
C LYS A 81 18.79 29.67 12.73
N ASP A 82 17.53 30.04 12.92
CA ASP A 82 16.35 29.15 12.81
C ASP A 82 16.03 28.76 11.35
N ALA A 83 17.02 28.42 10.52
CA ALA A 83 16.82 28.03 9.12
C ALA A 83 17.85 26.99 8.68
N VAL A 84 17.40 26.01 7.88
CA VAL A 84 18.25 24.99 7.27
C VAL A 84 18.53 25.39 5.82
N LEU A 85 19.81 25.37 5.41
CA LEU A 85 20.18 25.54 4.01
C LEU A 85 19.92 24.24 3.25
N GLU A 86 18.89 24.22 2.40
CA GLU A 86 18.48 23.02 1.68
C GLU A 86 19.24 22.81 0.35
N ALA A 87 19.56 23.89 -0.38
CA ALA A 87 20.26 23.82 -1.66
C ALA A 87 20.91 25.14 -2.05
N VAL A 88 21.97 25.06 -2.86
CA VAL A 88 22.57 26.17 -3.61
C VAL A 88 22.45 25.85 -5.10
N LEU A 89 21.80 26.73 -5.86
CA LEU A 89 21.54 26.52 -7.30
C LEU A 89 22.72 26.98 -8.14
N ARG A 90 22.99 26.27 -9.25
CA ARG A 90 23.97 26.72 -10.25
C ARG A 90 23.40 27.86 -11.09
N GLU A 91 24.28 28.65 -11.71
CA GLU A 91 23.87 29.76 -12.56
C GLU A 91 23.00 29.24 -13.74
N GLY A 92 21.75 29.74 -13.83
CA GLY A 92 20.75 29.29 -14.80
C GLY A 92 19.76 28.23 -14.29
N GLU A 93 19.97 27.64 -13.11
CA GLU A 93 19.00 26.75 -12.47
C GLU A 93 17.94 27.58 -11.70
N THR A 94 16.67 27.21 -11.87
CA THR A 94 15.53 27.88 -11.20
C THR A 94 14.91 27.03 -10.09
N LYS A 95 15.32 25.76 -9.97
CA LYS A 95 14.81 24.81 -8.99
C LYS A 95 15.93 23.90 -8.50
N PRO A 96 15.94 23.54 -7.20
CA PRO A 96 16.91 22.60 -6.66
C PRO A 96 16.69 21.19 -7.22
N PRO A 97 17.75 20.35 -7.26
CA PRO A 97 17.60 18.93 -7.58
C PRO A 97 16.68 18.27 -6.54
N GLU A 98 15.95 17.24 -6.97
CA GLU A 98 15.12 16.44 -6.06
C GLU A 98 16.02 15.78 -5.00
N SER A 99 15.72 16.01 -3.73
CA SER A 99 16.45 15.42 -2.61
C SER A 99 15.94 14.01 -2.29
N PRO A 100 16.81 13.11 -1.79
CA PRO A 100 16.40 11.83 -1.24
C PRO A 100 15.32 11.99 -0.15
N GLU A 101 14.41 11.03 0.01
CA GLU A 101 13.38 11.11 1.05
C GLU A 101 13.98 10.97 2.45
N THR A 102 15.10 10.27 2.57
CA THR A 102 15.84 10.16 3.84
C THR A 102 16.93 11.22 3.96
N SER A 103 17.15 11.67 5.20
CA SER A 103 18.07 12.76 5.52
C SER A 103 19.47 12.56 4.93
N LEU A 104 20.05 13.63 4.38
CA LEU A 104 21.47 13.68 3.99
C LEU A 104 22.42 13.85 5.18
N SER A 105 21.88 14.09 6.37
CA SER A 105 22.67 14.37 7.58
C SER A 105 22.61 13.26 8.62
N LYS A 106 21.64 12.35 8.54
CA LYS A 106 21.47 11.26 9.50
C LYS A 106 21.45 9.91 8.82
N SER A 107 22.23 8.97 9.36
CA SER A 107 22.25 7.59 8.93
C SER A 107 20.96 6.89 9.35
N CYS A 108 20.51 5.92 8.56
CA CYS A 108 19.31 5.15 8.85
C CYS A 108 19.37 3.74 8.26
N LEU A 109 18.54 2.85 8.83
CA LEU A 109 18.34 1.51 8.32
C LEU A 109 17.24 1.50 7.26
N PHE A 110 17.60 0.98 6.09
CA PHE A 110 16.73 0.72 4.95
C PHE A 110 16.43 -0.78 4.87
N THR A 111 15.18 -1.15 5.17
CA THR A 111 14.71 -2.55 5.15
C THR A 111 13.77 -2.86 3.99
N GLY A 112 13.44 -1.85 3.17
CA GLY A 112 12.47 -1.97 2.06
C GLY A 112 11.05 -2.34 2.48
N ALA A 113 10.70 -2.20 3.77
CA ALA A 113 9.35 -2.43 4.28
C ALA A 113 8.31 -1.58 3.51
N ALA A 114 7.04 -2.03 3.48
CA ALA A 114 5.94 -1.29 2.84
C ALA A 114 5.91 0.18 3.35
N GLY A 115 5.37 1.13 2.58
CA GLY A 115 5.28 2.53 3.03
C GLY A 115 6.59 3.30 3.26
N ARG A 116 7.77 2.69 3.06
CA ARG A 116 9.06 3.38 3.03
C ARG A 116 9.54 3.61 1.58
N PRO A 117 10.39 4.62 1.34
CA PRO A 117 10.99 4.81 0.03
C PRO A 117 11.75 3.56 -0.40
N GLN A 118 11.40 3.03 -1.56
CA GLN A 118 12.15 1.93 -2.17
C GLN A 118 13.60 2.35 -2.44
N MET A 119 14.53 1.41 -2.29
CA MET A 119 15.96 1.68 -2.52
C MET A 119 16.18 2.22 -3.94
N ALA A 120 15.53 1.67 -4.97
CA ALA A 120 15.63 2.19 -6.33
C ALA A 120 15.28 3.68 -6.44
N SER A 121 14.16 4.11 -5.84
CA SER A 121 13.71 5.51 -5.85
C SER A 121 14.73 6.42 -5.17
N GLU A 122 15.21 5.98 -4.00
CA GLU A 122 16.19 6.73 -3.21
C GLU A 122 17.53 6.86 -3.96
N LEU A 123 18.05 5.76 -4.54
CA LEU A 123 19.29 5.79 -5.33
C LEU A 123 19.14 6.73 -6.55
N ILE A 124 17.98 6.79 -7.20
CA ILE A 124 17.74 7.75 -8.31
C ILE A 124 17.84 9.19 -7.80
N GLN A 125 17.21 9.52 -6.67
CA GLN A 125 17.28 10.86 -6.07
C GLN A 125 18.72 11.23 -5.63
N GLU A 126 19.46 10.24 -5.13
CA GLU A 126 20.87 10.41 -4.81
C GLU A 126 21.69 10.69 -6.08
N MET A 127 21.46 9.93 -7.17
CA MET A 127 22.09 10.17 -8.48
C MET A 127 21.77 11.55 -9.04
N LEU A 128 20.54 12.07 -8.85
CA LEU A 128 20.13 13.40 -9.32
C LEU A 128 20.91 14.55 -8.66
N SER A 129 21.61 14.33 -7.55
CA SER A 129 22.35 15.38 -6.81
C SER A 129 23.82 15.06 -6.59
N ALA A 130 24.32 13.90 -7.05
CA ALA A 130 25.72 13.50 -6.90
C ALA A 130 26.65 14.15 -7.91
N ASP A 131 27.89 14.41 -7.49
CA ASP A 131 29.00 14.91 -8.33
C ASP A 131 29.94 13.78 -8.79
N ARG A 132 29.82 12.59 -8.18
CA ARG A 132 30.44 11.33 -8.62
C ARG A 132 29.66 10.15 -8.02
N VAL A 133 29.55 9.04 -8.75
CA VAL A 133 28.90 7.82 -8.26
C VAL A 133 29.84 6.61 -8.36
N ASP A 134 30.06 5.93 -7.24
CA ASP A 134 30.87 4.73 -7.14
C ASP A 134 29.99 3.54 -6.72
N ILE A 135 29.94 2.48 -7.53
CA ILE A 135 29.07 1.32 -7.33
C ILE A 135 29.93 0.06 -7.23
N LEU A 136 29.79 -0.67 -6.14
CA LEU A 136 30.43 -1.97 -5.91
C LEU A 136 29.33 -3.00 -5.71
N VAL A 137 29.11 -3.91 -6.66
CA VAL A 137 28.05 -4.92 -6.56
C VAL A 137 28.54 -6.28 -7.04
N SER A 138 28.07 -7.35 -6.42
CA SER A 138 28.48 -8.72 -6.80
C SER A 138 27.89 -9.15 -8.14
N PHE A 139 26.71 -8.65 -8.50
CA PHE A 139 26.12 -8.89 -9.81
C PHE A 139 25.22 -7.75 -10.29
N VAL A 140 25.07 -7.67 -11.61
CA VAL A 140 24.25 -6.68 -12.30
C VAL A 140 23.21 -7.39 -13.17
N LYS A 141 21.92 -7.15 -12.90
CA LYS A 141 20.78 -7.70 -13.64
C LYS A 141 20.13 -6.63 -14.51
N ARG A 142 19.53 -7.05 -15.62
CA ARG A 142 18.78 -6.15 -16.53
C ARG A 142 17.66 -5.43 -15.79
N SER A 143 16.95 -6.18 -14.95
CA SER A 143 15.82 -5.67 -14.16
C SER A 143 16.24 -4.57 -13.20
N GLY A 144 17.46 -4.60 -12.65
CA GLY A 144 18.00 -3.53 -11.79
C GLY A 144 18.46 -2.30 -12.57
N VAL A 145 19.14 -2.50 -13.71
CA VAL A 145 19.57 -1.37 -14.58
C VAL A 145 18.37 -0.59 -15.12
N ALA A 146 17.31 -1.29 -15.52
CA ALA A 146 16.07 -0.64 -15.99
C ALA A 146 15.43 0.27 -14.93
N LEU A 147 15.49 -0.11 -13.65
CA LEU A 147 14.98 0.72 -12.55
C LEU A 147 15.78 2.02 -12.41
N LEU A 148 17.10 1.95 -12.50
CA LEU A 148 18.00 3.10 -12.31
C LEU A 148 18.25 3.93 -13.58
N LEU A 149 17.62 3.57 -14.71
CA LEU A 149 17.91 4.17 -16.01
C LEU A 149 17.76 5.70 -16.01
N ARG A 150 16.70 6.23 -15.38
CA ARG A 150 16.48 7.68 -15.19
C ARG A 150 17.68 8.35 -14.49
N GLY A 151 18.22 7.70 -13.45
CA GLY A 151 19.38 8.18 -12.71
C GLY A 151 20.65 8.21 -13.57
N PHE A 152 20.93 7.12 -14.29
CA PHE A 152 22.06 7.06 -15.22
C PHE A 152 21.96 8.09 -16.36
N GLU A 153 20.76 8.29 -16.92
CA GLU A 153 20.54 9.32 -17.94
C GLU A 153 20.74 10.73 -17.42
N ALA A 154 20.33 11.02 -16.19
CA ALA A 154 20.55 12.31 -15.53
C ALA A 154 22.04 12.56 -15.21
N LEU A 155 22.79 11.52 -14.83
CA LEU A 155 24.23 11.61 -14.66
C LEU A 155 24.93 11.85 -15.99
N ARG A 156 24.52 11.13 -17.05
CA ARG A 156 25.03 11.31 -18.42
C ARG A 156 24.78 12.73 -18.93
N ALA A 157 23.57 13.26 -18.75
CA ALA A 157 23.20 14.60 -19.21
C ALA A 157 24.05 15.71 -18.56
N ARG A 158 24.55 15.47 -17.33
CA ARG A 158 25.44 16.38 -16.58
C ARG A 158 26.91 16.00 -16.68
N ASN A 159 27.26 14.98 -17.45
CA ASN A 159 28.61 14.43 -17.59
C ASN A 159 29.27 14.05 -16.25
N ILE A 160 28.49 13.53 -15.30
CA ILE A 160 28.98 13.11 -13.98
C ILE A 160 29.63 11.73 -14.07
N PRO A 161 30.86 11.54 -13.56
CA PRO A 161 31.56 10.27 -13.64
C PRO A 161 30.91 9.17 -12.79
N VAL A 162 30.82 7.97 -13.37
CA VAL A 162 30.31 6.76 -12.70
C VAL A 162 31.33 5.63 -12.79
N ARG A 163 31.68 5.03 -11.66
CA ARG A 163 32.63 3.91 -11.54
C ARG A 163 31.92 2.68 -11.00
N ILE A 164 32.00 1.56 -11.72
CA ILE A 164 31.31 0.31 -11.36
C ILE A 164 32.32 -0.83 -11.22
N ILE A 165 32.30 -1.54 -10.10
CA ILE A 165 33.06 -2.77 -9.88
C ILE A 165 32.06 -3.94 -9.76
N THR A 166 32.30 -5.01 -10.52
CA THR A 166 31.48 -6.24 -10.50
C THR A 166 32.28 -7.54 -10.67
N THR A 167 31.64 -8.71 -10.56
CA THR A 167 32.30 -10.03 -10.66
C THR A 167 31.46 -11.06 -11.43
N CYS A 168 32.13 -12.11 -11.94
CA CYS A 168 31.52 -13.27 -12.60
C CYS A 168 31.24 -14.46 -11.67
N TYR A 169 31.63 -14.39 -10.39
CA TYR A 169 31.73 -15.52 -9.44
C TYR A 169 30.48 -16.43 -9.31
N MET A 170 29.26 -15.92 -9.53
CA MET A 170 28.02 -16.71 -9.40
C MET A 170 27.28 -16.96 -10.72
N GLY A 171 27.80 -16.52 -11.86
CA GLY A 171 27.03 -16.55 -13.12
C GLY A 171 25.72 -15.74 -13.08
N ALA A 172 25.54 -14.93 -12.03
CA ALA A 172 24.29 -14.24 -11.75
C ALA A 172 24.15 -12.93 -12.55
N SER A 173 25.22 -12.29 -12.99
CA SER A 173 25.13 -11.09 -13.82
C SER A 173 24.52 -11.40 -15.20
N ASP A 174 23.73 -10.47 -15.72
CA ASP A 174 23.22 -10.51 -17.09
C ASP A 174 24.21 -9.75 -17.99
N PRO A 175 24.83 -10.40 -19.00
CA PRO A 175 25.79 -9.75 -19.90
C PRO A 175 25.24 -8.49 -20.57
N GLU A 176 23.99 -8.52 -21.00
CA GLU A 176 23.34 -7.42 -21.70
C GLU A 176 23.22 -6.17 -20.82
N ALA A 177 23.08 -6.34 -19.50
CA ALA A 177 22.98 -5.24 -18.55
C ALA A 177 24.33 -4.50 -18.39
N VAL A 178 25.42 -5.26 -18.27
CA VAL A 178 26.79 -4.71 -18.20
C VAL A 178 27.16 -4.03 -19.52
N GLU A 179 26.80 -4.64 -20.65
CA GLU A 179 26.99 -4.08 -21.98
C GLU A 179 26.23 -2.76 -22.17
N ALA A 180 24.99 -2.66 -21.67
CA ALA A 180 24.19 -1.43 -21.74
C ALA A 180 24.83 -0.28 -20.96
N LEU A 181 25.34 -0.56 -19.75
CA LEU A 181 26.03 0.43 -18.92
C LEU A 181 27.36 0.88 -19.55
N ALA A 182 28.15 -0.04 -20.10
CA ALA A 182 29.43 0.25 -20.75
C ALA A 182 29.31 1.13 -22.01
N LYS A 183 28.11 1.25 -22.60
CA LYS A 183 27.85 2.16 -23.73
C LYS A 183 27.75 3.62 -23.31
N LEU A 184 27.53 3.91 -22.02
CA LEU A 184 27.40 5.28 -21.53
C LEU A 184 28.80 5.93 -21.42
N PRO A 185 29.01 7.13 -21.99
CA PRO A 185 30.36 7.71 -22.10
C PRO A 185 30.98 8.12 -20.76
N ASN A 186 30.16 8.34 -19.73
CA ASN A 186 30.57 8.73 -18.39
C ASN A 186 30.69 7.54 -17.42
N VAL A 187 30.51 6.30 -17.90
CA VAL A 187 30.56 5.07 -17.08
C VAL A 187 31.84 4.29 -17.36
N SER A 188 32.57 3.95 -16.30
CA SER A 188 33.73 3.04 -16.33
C SER A 188 33.43 1.79 -15.52
N ILE A 189 33.70 0.61 -16.07
CA ILE A 189 33.41 -0.67 -15.42
C ILE A 189 34.70 -1.48 -15.25
N ARG A 190 34.89 -2.07 -14.07
CA ARG A 190 35.91 -3.10 -13.82
C ARG A 190 35.27 -4.40 -13.36
N VAL A 191 35.78 -5.52 -13.86
CA VAL A 191 35.24 -6.86 -13.62
C VAL A 191 36.32 -7.78 -13.05
N SER A 192 36.00 -8.50 -11.98
CA SER A 192 36.78 -9.65 -11.56
C SER A 192 36.25 -10.92 -12.24
N TYR A 193 37.12 -11.56 -13.03
CA TYR A 193 36.86 -12.82 -13.72
C TYR A 193 37.27 -14.05 -12.91
N ASP A 194 37.84 -13.85 -11.72
CA ASP A 194 38.27 -14.95 -10.85
C ASP A 194 37.05 -15.62 -10.19
N THR A 195 36.73 -16.83 -10.66
CA THR A 195 35.60 -17.65 -10.19
C THR A 195 35.96 -18.54 -9.00
N LYS A 196 37.22 -18.59 -8.54
CA LYS A 196 37.68 -19.58 -7.56
C LYS A 196 38.29 -18.99 -6.28
N HIS A 197 38.95 -17.83 -6.32
CA HIS A 197 39.73 -17.35 -5.17
C HIS A 197 39.24 -16.03 -4.55
N THR A 198 38.63 -15.12 -5.33
CA THR A 198 38.19 -13.81 -4.81
C THR A 198 36.66 -13.74 -4.59
N ARG A 199 36.21 -13.88 -3.33
CA ARG A 199 34.78 -13.79 -2.96
C ARG A 199 34.35 -12.35 -2.67
N LEU A 200 34.23 -11.52 -3.70
CA LEU A 200 33.67 -10.16 -3.54
C LEU A 200 32.15 -10.24 -3.36
N HIS A 201 31.69 -10.21 -2.11
CA HIS A 201 30.26 -10.16 -1.74
C HIS A 201 29.80 -8.80 -1.22
N ALA A 202 30.67 -7.78 -1.28
CA ALA A 202 30.33 -6.41 -0.89
C ALA A 202 29.33 -5.79 -1.87
N LYS A 203 28.37 -5.04 -1.32
CA LYS A 203 27.35 -4.33 -2.09
C LYS A 203 27.21 -2.94 -1.51
N ALA A 204 27.60 -1.97 -2.31
CA ALA A 204 27.59 -0.60 -1.89
C ALA A 204 27.38 0.37 -3.05
N TYR A 205 26.68 1.46 -2.75
CA TYR A 205 26.43 2.56 -3.66
C TYR A 205 26.87 3.83 -2.95
N TYR A 206 27.83 4.54 -3.52
CA TYR A 206 28.40 5.74 -2.93
C TYR A 206 28.15 6.95 -3.83
N PHE A 207 27.56 7.98 -3.24
CA PHE A 207 27.16 9.22 -3.86
C PHE A 207 27.99 10.34 -3.27
N TYR A 208 29.05 10.70 -3.98
CA TYR A 208 29.95 11.76 -3.58
C TYR A 208 29.35 13.12 -3.91
N ARG A 209 29.43 14.05 -2.97
CA ARG A 209 29.04 15.46 -3.15
C ARG A 209 30.14 16.39 -2.68
N GLU A 210 30.43 17.41 -3.48
CA GLU A 210 31.39 18.46 -3.11
C GLU A 210 30.87 19.32 -1.94
N SER A 211 29.55 19.34 -1.71
CA SER A 211 28.90 20.04 -0.60
C SER A 211 29.24 19.49 0.79
N GLY A 212 29.90 18.34 0.89
CA GLY A 212 30.18 17.68 2.16
C GLY A 212 29.06 16.75 2.66
N PHE A 213 27.95 16.64 1.95
CA PHE A 213 26.81 15.78 2.29
C PHE A 213 26.79 14.47 1.50
N SER A 214 27.95 13.83 1.34
CA SER A 214 28.06 12.52 0.69
C SER A 214 27.32 11.44 1.46
N THR A 215 26.82 10.44 0.73
CA THR A 215 26.05 9.32 1.29
C THR A 215 26.53 8.00 0.69
N ALA A 216 26.52 6.94 1.49
CA ALA A 216 26.71 5.56 1.01
C ALA A 216 25.56 4.67 1.46
N TYR A 217 25.21 3.69 0.65
CA TYR A 217 24.30 2.61 1.01
C TYR A 217 25.12 1.34 1.05
N VAL A 218 25.19 0.68 2.20
CA VAL A 218 25.97 -0.55 2.40
C VAL A 218 25.05 -1.63 2.94
N GLY A 219 25.02 -2.81 2.30
CA GLY A 219 24.12 -3.86 2.74
C GLY A 219 24.10 -5.10 1.85
N SER A 220 22.92 -5.69 1.72
CA SER A 220 22.69 -6.93 0.98
C SER A 220 22.13 -6.74 -0.44
N SER A 221 21.88 -5.49 -0.88
CA SER A 221 21.25 -5.20 -2.16
C SER A 221 22.19 -5.09 -3.37
N ASN A 222 22.08 -6.03 -4.31
CA ASN A 222 22.72 -5.97 -5.64
C ASN A 222 21.92 -5.11 -6.64
N MET A 223 22.44 -4.90 -7.85
CA MET A 223 21.74 -4.21 -8.93
C MET A 223 20.75 -5.15 -9.64
N SER A 224 19.68 -5.50 -8.94
CA SER A 224 18.58 -6.32 -9.46
C SER A 224 17.24 -5.85 -8.89
N ASN A 225 16.14 -6.11 -9.60
CA ASN A 225 14.81 -5.75 -9.13
C ASN A 225 14.52 -6.31 -7.72
N PRO A 226 14.68 -7.62 -7.42
CA PRO A 226 14.43 -8.13 -6.07
C PRO A 226 15.22 -7.42 -4.97
N ALA A 227 16.46 -7.03 -5.25
CA ALA A 227 17.32 -6.40 -4.25
C ALA A 227 17.04 -4.90 -4.04
N MET A 228 16.49 -4.22 -5.05
CA MET A 228 16.27 -2.77 -5.03
C MET A 228 14.83 -2.38 -4.74
N SER A 229 13.89 -3.30 -4.94
CA SER A 229 12.47 -3.07 -4.71
C SER A 229 11.81 -4.08 -3.79
N GLU A 230 12.35 -5.28 -3.50
CA GLU A 230 11.73 -6.20 -2.52
C GLU A 230 12.18 -5.95 -1.07
N GLY A 231 11.21 -5.90 -0.15
CA GLY A 231 11.36 -5.43 1.23
C GLY A 231 11.98 -6.37 2.25
N LEU A 232 12.92 -7.23 1.84
CA LEU A 232 13.61 -8.15 2.75
C LEU A 232 15.10 -7.83 2.92
N GLU A 233 15.65 -6.92 2.12
CA GLU A 233 17.07 -6.57 2.15
C GLU A 233 17.36 -5.54 3.25
N TRP A 234 18.50 -5.68 3.92
CA TRP A 234 18.94 -4.76 4.95
C TRP A 234 20.09 -3.93 4.40
N ASN A 235 19.88 -2.63 4.29
CA ASN A 235 20.89 -1.67 3.90
C ASN A 235 20.99 -0.59 4.96
N ILE A 236 22.19 -0.08 5.19
CA ILE A 236 22.40 1.10 6.02
C ILE A 236 22.76 2.24 5.09
N LYS A 237 21.98 3.32 5.15
CA LYS A 237 22.41 4.61 4.61
C LYS A 237 23.34 5.24 5.63
N VAL A 238 24.57 5.48 5.21
CA VAL A 238 25.63 6.14 5.97
C VAL A 238 25.77 7.55 5.40
N THR A 239 25.65 8.58 6.25
CA THR A 239 25.78 9.98 5.84
C THR A 239 27.09 10.57 6.37
N ARG A 240 27.75 11.42 5.58
CA ARG A 240 29.03 12.04 6.00
C ARG A 240 28.93 12.84 7.30
N PRO A 241 27.87 13.63 7.55
CA PRO A 241 27.75 14.37 8.82
C PRO A 241 27.57 13.51 10.07
N ASP A 242 27.14 12.24 9.92
CA ASP A 242 26.84 11.34 11.04
C ASP A 242 27.97 10.33 11.27
N LEU A 243 28.49 9.74 10.18
CA LEU A 243 29.44 8.64 10.20
C LEU A 243 30.60 8.87 9.22
N GLU A 244 31.28 10.02 9.33
CA GLU A 244 32.38 10.41 8.43
C GLU A 244 33.49 9.35 8.36
N HIS A 245 33.89 8.79 9.50
CA HIS A 245 34.95 7.79 9.58
C HIS A 245 34.63 6.51 8.77
N ILE A 246 33.36 6.10 8.74
CA ILE A 246 32.90 4.94 7.94
C ILE A 246 32.99 5.24 6.45
N LEU A 247 32.58 6.45 6.02
CA LEU A 247 32.68 6.83 4.60
C LEU A 247 34.13 6.95 4.12
N LYS A 248 35.03 7.47 4.96
CA LYS A 248 36.47 7.50 4.63
C LYS A 248 37.04 6.09 4.47
N GLY A 249 36.66 5.16 5.36
CA GLY A 249 37.02 3.74 5.22
C GLY A 249 36.47 3.13 3.92
N PHE A 250 35.21 3.43 3.59
CA PHE A 250 34.60 2.99 2.33
C PHE A 250 35.33 3.51 1.10
N GLU A 251 35.65 4.80 1.05
CA GLU A 251 36.41 5.40 -0.06
C GLU A 251 37.77 4.72 -0.24
N ALA A 252 38.50 4.48 0.86
CA ALA A 252 39.80 3.81 0.83
C ALA A 252 39.70 2.36 0.30
N GLU A 253 38.72 1.60 0.76
CA GLU A 253 38.46 0.23 0.29
C GLU A 253 38.05 0.20 -1.20
N PHE A 254 37.16 1.10 -1.61
CA PHE A 254 36.74 1.19 -3.01
C PHE A 254 37.91 1.53 -3.92
N GLU A 255 38.77 2.49 -3.56
CA GLU A 255 39.99 2.81 -4.31
C GLU A 255 40.97 1.63 -4.34
N GLY A 256 41.07 0.86 -3.24
CA GLY A 256 41.84 -0.37 -3.17
C GLY A 256 41.38 -1.40 -4.22
N TYR A 257 40.08 -1.66 -4.32
CA TYR A 257 39.53 -2.55 -5.35
C TYR A 257 39.65 -1.97 -6.75
N TRP A 258 39.37 -0.68 -6.92
CA TRP A 258 39.41 0.00 -8.20
C TRP A 258 40.79 -0.05 -8.83
N ASN A 259 41.87 0.02 -8.02
CA ASN A 259 43.24 -0.01 -8.51
C ASN A 259 43.91 -1.39 -8.40
N SER A 260 43.19 -2.41 -7.93
CA SER A 260 43.70 -3.77 -7.82
C SER A 260 43.86 -4.46 -9.17
N LYS A 261 44.91 -5.29 -9.29
CA LYS A 261 45.16 -6.14 -10.48
C LYS A 261 44.12 -7.26 -10.65
N SER A 262 43.35 -7.56 -9.59
CA SER A 262 42.29 -8.58 -9.63
C SER A 262 41.02 -8.12 -10.37
N PHE A 263 40.91 -6.81 -10.68
CA PHE A 263 39.79 -6.24 -11.39
C PHE A 263 40.27 -5.64 -12.71
N GLU A 264 39.86 -6.27 -13.81
CA GLU A 264 40.23 -5.85 -15.16
C GLU A 264 39.24 -4.80 -15.67
N SER A 265 39.72 -3.84 -16.46
CA SER A 265 38.83 -2.89 -17.14
C SER A 265 37.96 -3.61 -18.16
N TYR A 266 36.66 -3.33 -18.17
CA TYR A 266 35.72 -3.86 -19.15
C TYR A 266 35.38 -2.78 -20.17
N SER A 267 35.65 -3.05 -21.45
CA SER A 267 35.36 -2.13 -22.55
C SER A 267 34.13 -2.58 -23.37
N LYS A 268 33.67 -1.69 -24.26
CA LYS A 268 32.61 -1.99 -25.24
C LYS A 268 33.06 -2.87 -26.41
N GLU A 269 34.33 -3.30 -26.43
CA GLU A 269 34.91 -4.11 -27.50
C GLU A 269 34.40 -5.55 -27.46
N GLU A 270 34.35 -6.19 -28.63
CA GLU A 270 33.75 -7.53 -28.77
C GLU A 270 34.51 -8.62 -28.01
N GLN A 271 35.83 -8.42 -27.83
CA GLN A 271 36.69 -9.32 -27.07
C GLN A 271 36.27 -9.40 -25.58
N ASP A 272 35.98 -8.27 -24.95
CA ASP A 272 35.58 -8.20 -23.54
C ASP A 272 34.16 -8.74 -23.33
N LYS A 273 33.25 -8.47 -24.27
CA LYS A 273 31.90 -9.07 -24.28
C LYS A 273 31.96 -10.59 -24.36
N ALA A 274 32.73 -11.13 -25.29
CA ALA A 274 32.89 -12.57 -25.47
C ALA A 274 33.51 -13.22 -24.22
N LYS A 275 34.55 -12.59 -23.64
CA LYS A 275 35.18 -13.03 -22.39
C LYS A 275 34.18 -13.08 -21.23
N PHE A 276 33.36 -12.04 -21.06
CA PHE A 276 32.35 -11.98 -19.99
C PHE A 276 31.23 -13.00 -20.16
N ARG A 277 30.65 -13.11 -21.36
CA ARG A 277 29.59 -14.09 -21.65
C ARG A 277 30.06 -15.53 -21.41
N ARG A 278 31.30 -15.85 -21.81
CA ARG A 278 31.90 -17.17 -21.58
C ARG A 278 32.05 -17.47 -20.09
N ALA A 279 32.58 -16.53 -19.31
CA ALA A 279 32.77 -16.71 -17.87
C ALA A 279 31.44 -16.95 -17.11
N ILE A 280 30.37 -16.25 -17.50
CA ILE A 280 29.03 -16.44 -16.90
C ILE A 280 28.41 -17.78 -17.30
N ALA A 281 28.56 -18.21 -18.55
CA ALA A 281 27.99 -19.45 -19.06
C ALA A 281 28.65 -20.71 -18.46
N GLU A 282 29.95 -20.65 -18.15
CA GLU A 282 30.68 -21.75 -17.50
C GLU A 282 30.16 -22.00 -16.07
N VAL A 283 29.74 -20.98 -15.33
CA VAL A 283 29.22 -21.10 -13.95
C VAL A 283 27.75 -21.56 -13.89
N ARG A 284 26.92 -21.21 -14.89
CA ARG A 284 25.48 -21.57 -14.91
C ARG A 284 25.19 -23.06 -15.14
N LYS A 285 26.18 -23.86 -15.57
CA LYS A 285 25.99 -25.29 -15.86
C LYS A 285 25.88 -26.20 -14.61
N ASP A 286 26.19 -25.69 -13.42
CA ASP A 286 26.39 -26.50 -12.20
C ASP A 286 25.29 -26.37 -11.10
N VAL A 287 24.11 -25.78 -11.37
CA VAL A 287 23.07 -25.61 -10.33
C VAL A 287 21.72 -26.23 -10.71
N THR A 288 21.40 -27.36 -10.08
CA THR A 288 20.04 -27.96 -10.03
C THR A 288 19.55 -27.98 -8.58
N VAL A 289 18.35 -27.46 -8.33
CA VAL A 289 17.69 -27.49 -7.00
C VAL A 289 16.37 -28.24 -7.10
N PRO A 290 16.08 -29.25 -6.24
CA PRO A 290 14.78 -29.92 -6.18
C PRO A 290 13.82 -29.25 -5.19
N ALA A 291 12.52 -29.29 -5.49
CA ALA A 291 11.43 -28.74 -4.65
C ALA A 291 10.94 -29.77 -3.61
N VAL A 292 10.65 -29.30 -2.40
CA VAL A 292 10.10 -30.06 -1.25
C VAL A 292 8.69 -29.54 -0.91
N PHE A 293 7.75 -30.43 -0.59
CA PHE A 293 6.36 -30.10 -0.20
C PHE A 293 6.23 -29.87 1.33
N PHE A 294 5.45 -28.86 1.76
CA PHE A 294 5.15 -28.53 3.17
C PHE A 294 3.64 -28.44 3.44
N ASP A 295 3.24 -28.62 4.72
CA ASP A 295 1.88 -28.39 5.25
C ASP A 295 1.36 -26.96 4.93
N ILE A 296 0.11 -26.83 4.49
CA ILE A 296 -0.50 -25.56 4.08
C ILE A 296 -1.10 -24.84 5.29
N THR A 297 -0.36 -23.87 5.86
CA THR A 297 -0.90 -22.88 6.81
C THR A 297 -1.49 -21.67 6.09
N PRO A 298 -2.63 -21.10 6.55
CA PRO A 298 -3.21 -19.91 5.95
C PRO A 298 -2.26 -18.71 6.06
N ARG A 299 -2.15 -17.94 4.97
CA ARG A 299 -1.40 -16.67 4.96
C ARG A 299 -2.16 -15.58 5.76
N PRO A 300 -1.49 -14.49 6.19
CA PRO A 300 -2.13 -13.42 6.97
C PRO A 300 -3.40 -12.85 6.32
N TYR A 301 -3.36 -12.54 5.01
CA TYR A 301 -4.54 -12.02 4.31
C TYR A 301 -5.69 -13.04 4.21
N GLN A 302 -5.37 -14.33 4.08
CA GLN A 302 -6.39 -15.39 4.07
C GLN A 302 -7.07 -15.47 5.43
N SER A 303 -6.30 -15.30 6.52
CA SER A 303 -6.82 -15.25 7.89
C SER A 303 -7.74 -14.04 8.09
N ARG A 304 -7.34 -12.85 7.61
CA ARG A 304 -8.19 -11.63 7.62
C ARG A 304 -9.53 -11.86 6.93
N ILE A 305 -9.52 -12.46 5.73
CA ILE A 305 -10.73 -12.76 4.97
C ILE A 305 -11.63 -13.75 5.73
N LEU A 306 -11.05 -14.80 6.32
CA LEU A 306 -11.78 -15.79 7.12
C LEU A 306 -12.39 -15.18 8.40
N GLU A 307 -11.66 -14.27 9.07
CA GLU A 307 -12.16 -13.50 10.20
C GLU A 307 -13.32 -12.60 9.80
N THR A 308 -13.21 -11.88 8.68
CA THR A 308 -14.31 -11.06 8.15
C THR A 308 -15.53 -11.91 7.83
N LEU A 309 -15.37 -13.05 7.15
CA LEU A 309 -16.48 -13.99 6.90
C LEU A 309 -17.14 -14.48 8.20
N LYS A 310 -16.35 -14.72 9.24
CA LYS A 310 -16.86 -15.13 10.56
C LYS A 310 -17.67 -14.02 11.22
N VAL A 311 -17.22 -12.77 11.16
CA VAL A 311 -17.96 -11.59 11.66
C VAL A 311 -19.27 -11.42 10.89
N GLU A 312 -19.21 -11.51 9.56
CA GLU A 312 -20.39 -11.40 8.70
C GLU A 312 -21.47 -12.43 9.04
N ARG A 313 -21.07 -13.69 9.28
CA ARG A 313 -22.02 -14.76 9.60
C ARG A 313 -22.53 -14.71 11.03
N ASN A 314 -21.64 -14.57 12.00
CA ASN A 314 -21.98 -14.76 13.41
C ASN A 314 -22.51 -13.49 14.07
N ALA A 315 -21.94 -12.32 13.75
CA ALA A 315 -22.36 -11.06 14.37
C ALA A 315 -23.49 -10.38 13.59
N ARG A 316 -23.45 -10.46 12.25
CA ARG A 316 -24.42 -9.76 11.39
C ARG A 316 -25.50 -10.65 10.80
N GLY A 317 -25.40 -11.97 10.98
CA GLY A 317 -26.36 -12.94 10.46
C GLY A 317 -26.34 -13.08 8.93
N PHE A 318 -25.30 -12.60 8.26
CA PHE A 318 -25.21 -12.63 6.81
C PHE A 318 -24.43 -13.85 6.31
N TRP A 319 -25.15 -14.82 5.79
CA TRP A 319 -24.58 -16.09 5.35
C TRP A 319 -24.27 -16.19 3.85
N LYS A 320 -24.72 -15.21 3.07
CA LYS A 320 -24.41 -15.06 1.64
C LYS A 320 -23.32 -14.00 1.49
N ASN A 321 -22.13 -14.41 1.09
CA ASN A 321 -20.93 -13.57 1.10
C ASN A 321 -20.18 -13.63 -0.22
N LEU A 322 -19.79 -12.47 -0.75
CA LEU A 322 -18.96 -12.33 -1.95
C LEU A 322 -17.56 -11.86 -1.56
N ILE A 323 -16.53 -12.60 -1.96
CA ILE A 323 -15.12 -12.21 -1.81
C ILE A 323 -14.59 -11.78 -3.17
N VAL A 324 -13.99 -10.59 -3.18
CA VAL A 324 -13.26 -10.07 -4.33
C VAL A 324 -11.77 -10.33 -4.10
N ALA A 325 -11.12 -11.16 -4.90
CA ALA A 325 -9.70 -11.45 -4.77
C ALA A 325 -9.03 -11.56 -6.13
N ALA A 326 -7.89 -10.88 -6.29
CA ALA A 326 -7.14 -10.87 -7.54
C ALA A 326 -6.80 -12.29 -8.04
N THR A 327 -6.73 -12.47 -9.37
CA THR A 327 -6.42 -13.76 -9.97
C THR A 327 -5.03 -14.24 -9.53
N GLY A 328 -4.91 -15.51 -9.10
CA GLY A 328 -3.64 -16.09 -8.66
C GLY A 328 -3.36 -16.03 -7.16
N THR A 329 -4.28 -15.49 -6.36
CA THR A 329 -4.11 -15.28 -4.90
C THR A 329 -4.62 -16.42 -4.01
N GLY A 330 -4.91 -17.59 -4.58
CA GLY A 330 -5.37 -18.76 -3.82
C GLY A 330 -6.83 -18.69 -3.38
N LYS A 331 -7.75 -18.18 -4.22
CA LYS A 331 -9.21 -18.17 -4.00
C LYS A 331 -9.75 -19.53 -3.53
N THR A 332 -9.30 -20.60 -4.18
CA THR A 332 -9.66 -21.98 -3.82
C THR A 332 -9.19 -22.38 -2.42
N ILE A 333 -7.99 -21.93 -2.02
CA ILE A 333 -7.46 -22.19 -0.67
C ILE A 333 -8.34 -21.51 0.38
N ILE A 334 -8.75 -20.25 0.15
CA ILE A 334 -9.67 -19.53 1.04
C ILE A 334 -11.00 -20.29 1.18
N ALA A 335 -11.60 -20.72 0.06
CA ALA A 335 -12.84 -21.49 0.07
C ALA A 335 -12.71 -22.81 0.85
N ALA A 336 -11.61 -23.54 0.65
CA ALA A 336 -11.37 -24.80 1.34
C ALA A 336 -11.11 -24.63 2.85
N LEU A 337 -10.37 -23.58 3.24
CA LEU A 337 -10.15 -23.23 4.65
C LEU A 337 -11.45 -22.79 5.33
N ASP A 338 -12.26 -21.98 4.66
CA ASP A 338 -13.57 -21.53 5.17
C ASP A 338 -14.51 -22.72 5.40
N TYR A 339 -14.58 -23.65 4.44
CA TYR A 339 -15.35 -24.88 4.59
C TYR A 339 -14.82 -25.75 5.74
N ARG A 340 -13.50 -25.93 5.86
CA ARG A 340 -12.88 -26.66 6.98
C ARG A 340 -13.23 -26.03 8.33
N ASP A 341 -13.14 -24.71 8.45
CA ASP A 341 -13.41 -23.99 9.69
C ASP A 341 -14.91 -24.06 10.04
N TYR A 342 -15.78 -24.07 9.03
CA TYR A 342 -17.20 -24.35 9.20
C TYR A 342 -17.47 -25.76 9.73
N CYS A 343 -16.82 -26.79 9.19
CA CYS A 343 -16.93 -28.18 9.68
C CYS A 343 -16.55 -28.28 11.16
N ARG A 344 -15.41 -27.69 11.53
CA ARG A 344 -14.91 -27.69 12.92
C ARG A 344 -15.89 -27.02 13.88
N ALA A 345 -16.45 -25.87 13.49
CA ALA A 345 -17.43 -25.15 14.29
C ALA A 345 -18.72 -25.95 14.53
N HIS A 346 -19.01 -26.96 13.69
CA HIS A 346 -20.19 -27.81 13.78
C HIS A 346 -19.84 -29.26 14.17
N GLY A 347 -18.81 -29.45 15.00
CA GLY A 347 -18.45 -30.75 15.58
C GLY A 347 -17.83 -31.72 14.56
N ASP A 348 -17.03 -31.20 13.63
CA ASP A 348 -16.38 -31.94 12.52
C ASP A 348 -17.35 -32.63 11.55
N ARG A 349 -18.64 -32.26 11.60
CA ARG A 349 -19.62 -32.66 10.58
C ARG A 349 -19.25 -32.05 9.23
N ARG A 350 -19.33 -32.85 8.17
CA ARG A 350 -19.11 -32.40 6.79
C ARG A 350 -20.45 -32.08 6.11
N PRO A 351 -20.85 -30.79 6.03
CA PRO A 351 -22.09 -30.41 5.36
C PRO A 351 -21.98 -30.66 3.85
N ARG A 352 -23.11 -30.99 3.20
CA ARG A 352 -23.14 -31.21 1.75
C ARG A 352 -22.69 -29.96 1.00
N LEU A 353 -21.76 -30.14 0.06
CA LEU A 353 -21.06 -29.06 -0.63
C LEU A 353 -21.32 -29.13 -2.14
N LEU A 354 -21.71 -28.00 -2.73
CA LEU A 354 -21.70 -27.82 -4.19
C LEU A 354 -20.67 -26.75 -4.55
N PHE A 355 -19.61 -27.16 -5.25
CA PHE A 355 -18.61 -26.27 -5.80
C PHE A 355 -18.87 -26.08 -7.29
N ILE A 356 -19.07 -24.84 -7.70
CA ILE A 356 -19.41 -24.47 -9.08
C ILE A 356 -18.28 -23.62 -9.64
N ALA A 357 -17.77 -24.01 -10.80
CA ALA A 357 -16.81 -23.22 -11.57
C ALA A 357 -17.35 -22.93 -12.97
N HIS A 358 -16.81 -21.90 -13.62
CA HIS A 358 -17.16 -21.63 -15.01
C HIS A 358 -16.52 -22.64 -15.99
N ARG A 359 -15.41 -23.29 -15.62
CA ARG A 359 -14.60 -24.08 -16.55
C ARG A 359 -14.25 -25.45 -16.01
N ASP A 360 -14.37 -26.43 -16.90
CA ASP A 360 -14.16 -27.85 -16.60
C ASP A 360 -12.71 -28.16 -16.19
N GLN A 361 -11.73 -27.54 -16.85
CA GLN A 361 -10.29 -27.74 -16.61
C GLN A 361 -9.81 -27.33 -15.20
N ILE A 362 -10.55 -26.46 -14.51
CA ILE A 362 -10.18 -25.94 -13.18
C ILE A 362 -10.69 -26.85 -12.06
N LEU A 363 -11.69 -27.70 -12.33
CA LEU A 363 -12.35 -28.52 -11.32
C LEU A 363 -11.40 -29.53 -10.67
N ASP A 364 -10.55 -30.21 -11.44
CA ASP A 364 -9.60 -31.20 -10.91
C ASP A 364 -8.57 -30.56 -9.97
N GLN A 365 -8.07 -29.38 -10.36
CA GLN A 365 -7.15 -28.61 -9.53
C GLN A 365 -7.81 -28.18 -8.22
N ASN A 366 -9.06 -27.68 -8.29
CA ASN A 366 -9.80 -27.26 -7.10
C ASN A 366 -10.11 -28.42 -6.16
N LEU A 367 -10.51 -29.58 -6.72
CA LEU A 367 -10.77 -30.78 -5.95
C LEU A 367 -9.52 -31.27 -5.20
N ALA A 368 -8.34 -31.25 -5.85
CA ALA A 368 -7.07 -31.59 -5.21
C ALA A 368 -6.73 -30.67 -4.02
N VAL A 369 -7.00 -29.37 -4.13
CA VAL A 369 -6.79 -28.40 -3.04
C VAL A 369 -7.67 -28.72 -1.82
N PHE A 370 -8.96 -29.00 -2.04
CA PHE A 370 -9.88 -29.38 -0.96
C PHE A 370 -9.44 -30.66 -0.25
N ARG A 371 -9.05 -31.69 -1.00
CA ARG A 371 -8.54 -32.96 -0.46
C ARG A 371 -7.30 -32.76 0.43
N ASN A 372 -6.38 -31.91 -0.02
CA ASN A 372 -5.17 -31.59 0.74
C ASN A 372 -5.47 -30.84 2.05
N ILE A 373 -6.35 -29.82 2.01
CA ILE A 373 -6.66 -28.99 3.18
C ILE A 373 -7.51 -29.74 4.21
N LEU A 374 -8.45 -30.57 3.75
CA LEU A 374 -9.27 -31.42 4.61
C LEU A 374 -8.54 -32.69 5.07
N LYS A 375 -7.34 -32.95 4.52
CA LYS A 375 -6.55 -34.18 4.75
C LYS A 375 -7.36 -35.45 4.46
N ASP A 376 -8.13 -35.43 3.37
CA ASP A 376 -8.96 -36.55 2.92
C ASP A 376 -8.86 -36.76 1.40
N PRO A 377 -8.16 -37.80 0.93
CA PRO A 377 -8.02 -38.12 -0.49
C PRO A 377 -9.34 -38.50 -1.20
N ASN A 378 -10.37 -38.91 -0.44
CA ASN A 378 -11.65 -39.38 -0.97
C ASN A 378 -12.71 -38.28 -0.97
N PHE A 379 -12.37 -37.05 -0.56
CA PHE A 379 -13.32 -35.95 -0.50
C PHE A 379 -13.71 -35.46 -1.90
N GLY A 380 -15.01 -35.34 -2.15
CA GLY A 380 -15.57 -34.69 -3.34
C GLY A 380 -15.53 -35.54 -4.61
N GLU A 381 -16.56 -35.38 -5.44
CA GLU A 381 -16.71 -36.02 -6.74
C GLU A 381 -16.96 -34.99 -7.84
N ARG A 382 -16.47 -35.28 -9.05
CA ARG A 382 -16.67 -34.42 -10.21
C ARG A 382 -17.94 -34.79 -10.95
N MET A 383 -18.63 -33.79 -11.50
CA MET A 383 -19.80 -33.98 -12.35
C MET A 383 -19.69 -33.13 -13.62
N GLY A 384 -19.66 -33.78 -14.79
CA GLY A 384 -19.50 -33.15 -16.11
C GLY A 384 -18.27 -33.64 -16.88
N GLY A 385 -18.30 -33.53 -18.22
CA GLY A 385 -17.30 -34.12 -19.14
C GLY A 385 -17.73 -35.48 -19.72
N PRO A 386 -16.99 -36.07 -20.69
CA PRO A 386 -17.33 -37.36 -21.27
C PRO A 386 -17.26 -38.46 -20.20
N ASN A 387 -18.43 -38.98 -19.80
CA ASN A 387 -18.65 -40.14 -18.91
C ASN A 387 -18.23 -40.02 -17.42
N VAL A 388 -18.38 -38.86 -16.77
CA VAL A 388 -18.24 -38.77 -15.30
C VAL A 388 -19.61 -38.56 -14.64
N ALA A 389 -20.24 -39.66 -14.22
CA ALA A 389 -21.40 -39.65 -13.33
C ALA A 389 -20.90 -39.86 -11.88
N PRO A 390 -21.17 -38.94 -10.95
CA PRO A 390 -20.75 -39.10 -9.56
C PRO A 390 -21.50 -40.27 -8.90
N GLY A 391 -20.80 -41.07 -8.10
CA GLY A 391 -21.38 -42.13 -7.28
C GLY A 391 -22.18 -41.59 -6.10
N ARG A 392 -21.84 -40.40 -5.58
CA ARG A 392 -22.57 -39.71 -4.51
C ARG A 392 -22.72 -38.22 -4.81
N MET A 393 -23.90 -37.68 -4.50
CA MET A 393 -24.21 -36.25 -4.66
C MET A 393 -23.91 -35.39 -3.42
N ASP A 394 -23.20 -35.92 -2.42
CA ASP A 394 -22.98 -35.20 -1.15
C ASP A 394 -21.98 -34.02 -1.28
N HIS A 395 -20.93 -34.18 -2.09
CA HIS A 395 -19.87 -33.17 -2.27
C HIS A 395 -19.49 -33.09 -3.75
N ILE A 396 -20.12 -32.19 -4.51
CA ILE A 396 -20.00 -32.16 -5.99
C ILE A 396 -19.18 -30.96 -6.46
N PHE A 397 -18.31 -31.20 -7.43
CA PHE A 397 -17.56 -30.21 -8.19
C PHE A 397 -18.03 -30.26 -9.65
N CYS A 398 -18.67 -29.20 -10.14
CA CYS A 398 -19.22 -29.17 -11.49
C CYS A 398 -19.12 -27.80 -12.15
N THR A 399 -19.34 -27.76 -13.46
CA THR A 399 -19.47 -26.48 -14.18
C THR A 399 -20.87 -25.91 -14.07
N VAL A 400 -21.01 -24.59 -14.19
CA VAL A 400 -22.32 -23.90 -14.28
C VAL A 400 -23.18 -24.52 -15.37
N GLN A 401 -22.60 -24.76 -16.54
CA GLN A 401 -23.28 -25.35 -17.70
C GLN A 401 -23.80 -26.76 -17.39
N THR A 402 -23.02 -27.58 -16.68
CA THR A 402 -23.44 -28.94 -16.31
C THR A 402 -24.56 -28.91 -15.28
N ALA A 403 -24.47 -28.02 -14.29
CA ALA A 403 -25.52 -27.85 -13.29
C ALA A 403 -26.84 -27.38 -13.94
N ASP A 404 -26.75 -26.43 -14.87
CA ASP A 404 -27.89 -25.86 -15.60
C ASP A 404 -28.51 -26.86 -16.57
N SER A 405 -27.69 -27.55 -17.38
CA SER A 405 -28.19 -28.55 -18.34
C SER A 405 -28.90 -29.72 -17.68
N LYS A 406 -28.44 -30.12 -16.49
CA LYS A 406 -29.02 -31.23 -15.72
C LYS A 406 -30.10 -30.78 -14.75
N ARG A 407 -30.31 -29.46 -14.59
CA ARG A 407 -31.26 -28.85 -13.65
C ARG A 407 -31.29 -29.55 -12.28
N ILE A 408 -30.11 -29.78 -11.71
CA ILE A 408 -29.92 -30.64 -10.53
C ILE A 408 -30.73 -30.23 -9.29
N TRP A 409 -31.19 -28.98 -9.24
CA TRP A 409 -32.07 -28.45 -8.20
C TRP A 409 -33.50 -29.02 -8.27
N GLU A 410 -33.97 -29.45 -9.45
CA GLU A 410 -35.31 -30.04 -9.62
C GLU A 410 -35.39 -31.44 -9.00
N GLU A 411 -34.28 -32.19 -9.03
CA GLU A 411 -34.21 -33.57 -8.50
C GLU A 411 -33.84 -33.62 -7.01
N LEU A 412 -32.89 -32.80 -6.57
CA LEU A 412 -32.31 -32.89 -5.22
C LEU A 412 -33.10 -32.08 -4.18
N GLY A 413 -33.88 -31.09 -4.62
CA GLY A 413 -34.65 -30.18 -3.75
C GLY A 413 -33.82 -28.99 -3.24
N LYS A 414 -34.53 -27.94 -2.80
CA LYS A 414 -33.94 -26.62 -2.52
C LYS A 414 -32.91 -26.61 -1.39
N ASP A 415 -33.14 -27.40 -0.34
CA ASP A 415 -32.31 -27.40 0.88
C ASP A 415 -31.24 -28.50 0.90
N TYR A 416 -30.99 -29.15 -0.24
CA TYR A 416 -30.10 -30.32 -0.31
C TYR A 416 -28.65 -29.98 0.02
N TYR A 417 -28.13 -28.89 -0.54
CA TYR A 417 -26.78 -28.41 -0.29
C TYR A 417 -26.80 -27.33 0.79
N GLU A 418 -26.09 -27.58 1.89
CA GLU A 418 -25.97 -26.62 2.98
C GLU A 418 -24.90 -25.56 2.69
N PHE A 419 -23.89 -25.91 1.88
CA PHE A 419 -22.80 -25.04 1.50
C PHE A 419 -22.66 -25.00 -0.03
N ILE A 420 -22.75 -23.81 -0.64
CA ILE A 420 -22.50 -23.62 -2.07
C ILE A 420 -21.36 -22.62 -2.26
N ILE A 421 -20.39 -22.99 -3.08
CA ILE A 421 -19.26 -22.15 -3.47
C ILE A 421 -19.35 -21.90 -4.96
N VAL A 422 -19.34 -20.64 -5.37
CA VAL A 422 -19.32 -20.23 -6.77
C VAL A 422 -18.01 -19.52 -7.05
N ASP A 423 -17.12 -20.19 -7.77
CA ASP A 423 -15.88 -19.61 -8.26
C ASP A 423 -16.12 -18.83 -9.56
N GLU A 424 -15.46 -17.68 -9.68
CA GLU A 424 -15.59 -16.78 -10.82
C GLU A 424 -17.07 -16.39 -11.09
N ALA A 425 -17.75 -15.97 -10.00
CA ALA A 425 -19.18 -15.68 -9.99
C ALA A 425 -19.65 -14.62 -11.01
N HIS A 426 -18.74 -13.84 -11.61
CA HIS A 426 -19.05 -12.73 -12.52
C HIS A 426 -19.19 -13.08 -14.02
N HIS A 427 -18.96 -14.33 -14.44
CA HIS A 427 -18.67 -14.66 -15.84
C HIS A 427 -19.82 -15.18 -16.74
N ALA A 428 -20.96 -15.63 -16.22
CA ALA A 428 -21.99 -16.29 -17.06
C ALA A 428 -23.30 -15.48 -17.17
N PRO A 429 -24.09 -15.66 -18.25
CA PRO A 429 -25.37 -14.99 -18.44
C PRO A 429 -26.29 -15.21 -17.24
N ALA A 430 -27.06 -14.18 -16.86
CA ALA A 430 -27.98 -14.26 -15.73
C ALA A 430 -28.86 -15.51 -15.78
N SER A 431 -29.32 -15.91 -16.98
CA SER A 431 -30.18 -17.08 -17.16
C SER A 431 -29.62 -18.41 -16.63
N SER A 432 -28.31 -18.66 -16.75
CA SER A 432 -27.71 -19.94 -16.34
C SER A 432 -27.38 -20.01 -14.84
N TYR A 433 -27.18 -18.86 -14.19
CA TYR A 433 -26.98 -18.80 -12.74
C TYR A 433 -28.29 -18.65 -11.97
N VAL A 434 -29.30 -18.00 -12.56
CA VAL A 434 -30.63 -17.80 -11.98
C VAL A 434 -31.22 -19.15 -11.55
N GLY A 435 -31.14 -20.19 -12.39
CA GLY A 435 -31.62 -21.53 -12.03
C GLY A 435 -30.97 -22.11 -10.78
N ILE A 436 -29.67 -21.85 -10.57
CA ILE A 436 -28.92 -22.35 -9.41
C ILE A 436 -29.25 -21.53 -8.16
N PHE A 437 -29.26 -20.19 -8.26
CA PHE A 437 -29.50 -19.30 -7.13
C PHE A 437 -30.97 -19.28 -6.67
N GLU A 438 -31.92 -19.50 -7.57
CA GLU A 438 -33.35 -19.63 -7.24
C GLU A 438 -33.75 -21.07 -6.93
N GLY A 439 -33.04 -22.04 -7.51
CA GLY A 439 -33.28 -23.47 -7.33
C GLY A 439 -32.76 -24.04 -6.01
N PHE A 440 -31.68 -23.48 -5.44
CA PHE A 440 -31.15 -23.88 -4.13
C PHE A 440 -31.24 -22.77 -3.09
N SER A 441 -31.49 -23.14 -1.83
CA SER A 441 -31.53 -22.24 -0.67
C SER A 441 -30.49 -22.66 0.38
N PRO A 442 -29.18 -22.57 0.08
CA PRO A 442 -28.15 -23.03 0.99
C PRO A 442 -28.06 -22.14 2.23
N LYS A 443 -27.65 -22.74 3.36
CA LYS A 443 -27.32 -21.98 4.56
C LYS A 443 -26.12 -21.07 4.32
N VAL A 444 -25.07 -21.56 3.64
CA VAL A 444 -23.89 -20.77 3.27
C VAL A 444 -23.77 -20.65 1.77
N LEU A 445 -23.71 -19.42 1.27
CA LEU A 445 -23.39 -19.13 -0.13
C LEU A 445 -22.13 -18.27 -0.19
N LEU A 446 -21.07 -18.81 -0.78
CA LEU A 446 -19.79 -18.13 -0.93
C LEU A 446 -19.49 -17.88 -2.42
N GLY A 447 -19.44 -16.61 -2.81
CA GLY A 447 -18.98 -16.20 -4.14
C GLY A 447 -17.51 -15.81 -4.09
N LEU A 448 -16.71 -16.30 -5.03
CA LEU A 448 -15.33 -15.88 -5.23
C LEU A 448 -15.25 -15.20 -6.60
N THR A 449 -14.69 -14.00 -6.65
CA THR A 449 -14.58 -13.27 -7.90
C THR A 449 -13.32 -12.42 -7.92
N ALA A 450 -12.74 -12.18 -9.09
CA ALA A 450 -11.74 -11.12 -9.23
C ALA A 450 -12.37 -9.73 -9.20
N THR A 451 -13.62 -9.60 -9.67
CA THR A 451 -14.35 -8.35 -9.81
C THR A 451 -15.85 -8.54 -9.58
N PRO A 452 -16.52 -7.70 -8.77
CA PRO A 452 -17.96 -7.84 -8.51
C PRO A 452 -18.83 -7.20 -9.61
N GLU A 453 -18.25 -6.35 -10.46
CA GLU A 453 -18.93 -5.63 -11.55
C GLU A 453 -18.74 -6.37 -12.88
N ARG A 454 -19.82 -6.52 -13.66
CA ARG A 454 -19.78 -7.17 -14.98
C ARG A 454 -19.49 -6.17 -16.10
N MET A 455 -19.02 -6.71 -17.23
CA MET A 455 -18.71 -5.96 -18.46
C MET A 455 -19.94 -5.27 -19.08
N ASP A 456 -21.14 -5.79 -18.85
CA ASP A 456 -22.42 -5.27 -19.32
C ASP A 456 -23.05 -4.23 -18.36
N GLY A 457 -22.41 -3.94 -17.22
CA GLY A 457 -22.90 -3.00 -16.22
C GLY A 457 -23.85 -3.62 -15.19
N GLU A 458 -24.18 -4.92 -15.31
CA GLU A 458 -24.94 -5.63 -14.28
C GLU A 458 -24.02 -6.11 -13.14
N SER A 459 -24.60 -6.41 -11.98
CA SER A 459 -23.87 -6.76 -10.76
C SER A 459 -24.34 -8.11 -10.25
N ILE A 460 -23.42 -8.96 -9.81
CA ILE A 460 -23.76 -10.21 -9.11
C ILE A 460 -24.07 -9.99 -7.63
N ARG A 461 -23.78 -8.79 -7.12
CA ARG A 461 -23.98 -8.43 -5.71
C ARG A 461 -25.41 -8.66 -5.19
N PRO A 462 -26.51 -8.53 -5.98
CA PRO A 462 -27.86 -8.77 -5.48
C PRO A 462 -28.05 -10.17 -4.86
N TYR A 463 -27.41 -11.20 -5.42
CA TYR A 463 -27.48 -12.57 -4.87
C TYR A 463 -26.72 -12.74 -3.54
N PHE A 464 -25.85 -11.78 -3.21
CA PHE A 464 -25.03 -11.74 -2.00
C PHE A 464 -25.42 -10.58 -1.07
N GLY A 465 -26.61 -10.00 -1.21
CA GLY A 465 -27.09 -8.90 -0.36
C GLY A 465 -26.44 -7.55 -0.67
N ASP A 466 -26.12 -7.31 -1.95
CA ASP A 466 -25.54 -6.08 -2.49
C ASP A 466 -24.20 -5.63 -1.89
N ARG A 467 -23.45 -6.59 -1.34
CA ARG A 467 -22.22 -6.33 -0.58
C ARG A 467 -21.04 -7.21 -1.01
N VAL A 468 -19.84 -6.71 -0.74
CA VAL A 468 -18.59 -7.48 -0.80
C VAL A 468 -18.13 -7.70 0.63
N ALA A 469 -18.04 -8.95 1.06
CA ALA A 469 -17.66 -9.31 2.42
C ALA A 469 -16.19 -9.02 2.68
N ALA A 470 -15.31 -9.36 1.73
CA ALA A 470 -13.89 -9.07 1.83
C ALA A 470 -13.28 -8.83 0.45
N GLU A 471 -12.25 -7.98 0.40
CA GLU A 471 -11.50 -7.67 -0.82
C GLU A 471 -10.00 -7.91 -0.59
N LEU A 472 -9.34 -8.55 -1.56
CA LEU A 472 -7.89 -8.64 -1.67
C LEU A 472 -7.46 -7.90 -2.93
N ARG A 473 -6.84 -6.74 -2.73
CA ARG A 473 -6.44 -5.85 -3.82
C ARG A 473 -5.12 -6.33 -4.45
N LEU A 474 -4.87 -5.88 -5.68
CA LEU A 474 -3.66 -6.24 -6.41
C LEU A 474 -2.35 -5.89 -5.66
N PRO A 475 -2.22 -4.72 -5.01
CA PRO A 475 -1.02 -4.35 -4.25
C PRO A 475 -0.72 -5.32 -3.11
N GLU A 476 -1.74 -5.73 -2.36
CA GLU A 476 -1.62 -6.70 -1.26
C GLU A 476 -1.15 -8.07 -1.79
N ALA A 477 -1.60 -8.47 -2.98
CA ALA A 477 -1.17 -9.72 -3.61
C ALA A 477 0.30 -9.70 -4.06
N LEU A 478 0.79 -8.54 -4.52
CA LEU A 478 2.18 -8.33 -4.92
C LEU A 478 3.10 -8.28 -3.68
N GLU A 479 2.69 -7.59 -2.62
CA GLU A 479 3.41 -7.54 -1.34
C GLU A 479 3.64 -8.94 -0.73
N GLU A 480 2.64 -9.81 -0.80
CA GLU A 480 2.71 -11.18 -0.31
C GLU A 480 3.42 -12.14 -1.29
N LYS A 481 4.05 -11.62 -2.35
CA LYS A 481 4.78 -12.36 -3.40
C LYS A 481 3.95 -13.45 -4.08
N LEU A 482 2.62 -13.34 -4.05
CA LEU A 482 1.72 -14.28 -4.74
C LEU A 482 1.79 -14.11 -6.26
N LEU A 483 2.21 -12.92 -6.69
CA LEU A 483 2.32 -12.50 -8.07
C LEU A 483 3.75 -12.06 -8.36
N CYS A 484 4.15 -12.20 -9.62
CA CYS A 484 5.36 -11.63 -10.19
C CYS A 484 5.22 -10.09 -10.24
N PRO A 485 6.27 -9.34 -9.84
CA PRO A 485 6.24 -7.89 -9.86
C PRO A 485 6.13 -7.32 -11.29
N PHE A 486 5.84 -6.03 -11.41
CA PHE A 486 5.77 -5.35 -12.70
C PHE A 486 6.67 -4.13 -12.81
N GLN A 487 7.10 -3.83 -14.03
CA GLN A 487 7.76 -2.60 -14.44
C GLN A 487 6.85 -1.84 -15.38
N TYR A 488 6.20 -0.80 -14.87
CA TYR A 488 5.21 -0.02 -15.58
C TYR A 488 5.83 1.26 -16.13
N PHE A 489 5.75 1.44 -17.44
CA PHE A 489 6.18 2.65 -18.13
C PHE A 489 4.97 3.33 -18.79
N GLY A 490 4.63 4.52 -18.31
CA GLY A 490 3.69 5.42 -18.97
C GLY A 490 4.42 6.20 -20.06
N VAL A 491 4.19 5.83 -21.30
CA VAL A 491 4.81 6.40 -22.50
C VAL A 491 3.90 7.48 -23.06
N GLY A 492 4.46 8.60 -23.54
CA GLY A 492 3.66 9.64 -24.18
C GLY A 492 3.00 9.11 -25.46
N ASP A 493 1.66 9.15 -25.54
CA ASP A 493 0.95 8.85 -26.79
C ASP A 493 0.92 10.13 -27.67
N PRO A 494 1.38 10.09 -28.93
CA PRO A 494 1.33 11.24 -29.82
C PRO A 494 -0.11 11.65 -30.20
N VAL A 495 -1.12 10.82 -29.91
CA VAL A 495 -2.53 11.11 -30.20
C VAL A 495 -3.23 11.71 -28.97
N SER A 496 -3.85 12.87 -29.15
CA SER A 496 -4.69 13.53 -28.13
C SER A 496 -6.13 13.04 -28.21
N VAL A 497 -6.69 12.64 -27.06
CA VAL A 497 -8.08 12.20 -26.90
C VAL A 497 -8.84 13.04 -25.86
N GLU A 498 -8.45 14.30 -25.70
CA GLU A 498 -9.04 15.23 -24.71
C GLU A 498 -10.39 15.82 -25.15
N ASP A 499 -10.66 15.86 -26.45
CA ASP A 499 -11.84 16.51 -27.05
C ASP A 499 -13.15 15.77 -26.74
N ASP A 500 -14.24 16.53 -26.53
CA ASP A 500 -15.60 16.02 -26.27
C ASP A 500 -16.08 15.05 -27.38
N ARG A 501 -15.56 15.14 -28.61
CA ARG A 501 -15.87 14.19 -29.70
C ARG A 501 -15.50 12.73 -29.37
N PHE A 502 -14.57 12.53 -28.44
CA PHE A 502 -14.15 11.22 -27.97
C PHE A 502 -14.91 10.74 -26.74
N TRP A 503 -15.80 11.54 -26.15
CA TRP A 503 -16.48 11.22 -24.89
C TRP A 503 -17.99 11.14 -25.06
N GLN A 504 -18.59 10.01 -24.68
CA GLN A 504 -20.03 9.80 -24.78
C GLN A 504 -20.54 8.92 -23.63
N ALA A 505 -21.63 9.35 -22.97
CA ALA A 505 -22.28 8.59 -21.88
C ALA A 505 -21.30 8.12 -20.78
N GLY A 506 -20.38 9.00 -20.37
CA GLY A 506 -19.42 8.72 -19.30
C GLY A 506 -18.24 7.81 -19.67
N LYS A 507 -18.05 7.45 -20.95
CA LYS A 507 -16.97 6.58 -21.44
C LYS A 507 -16.38 7.12 -22.75
N TYR A 508 -15.23 6.60 -23.17
CA TYR A 508 -14.68 6.92 -24.49
C TYR A 508 -15.49 6.28 -25.62
N ASN A 509 -15.73 7.04 -26.69
CA ASN A 509 -16.38 6.55 -27.90
C ASN A 509 -15.39 5.71 -28.74
N VAL A 510 -15.63 4.39 -28.77
CA VAL A 510 -14.81 3.40 -29.48
C VAL A 510 -14.67 3.74 -30.97
N GLY A 511 -15.74 4.21 -31.63
CA GLY A 511 -15.72 4.54 -33.05
C GLY A 511 -14.90 5.81 -33.36
N ALA A 512 -14.91 6.80 -32.47
CA ALA A 512 -14.06 7.98 -32.59
C ALA A 512 -12.57 7.63 -32.39
N LEU A 513 -12.26 6.77 -31.41
CA LEU A 513 -10.91 6.29 -31.17
C LEU A 513 -10.38 5.42 -32.32
N GLU A 514 -11.20 4.54 -32.90
CA GLU A 514 -10.81 3.73 -34.06
C GLU A 514 -10.36 4.61 -35.23
N ARG A 515 -11.10 5.68 -35.55
CA ARG A 515 -10.73 6.62 -36.62
C ARG A 515 -9.37 7.28 -36.37
N ALA A 516 -9.13 7.75 -35.15
CA ALA A 516 -7.86 8.39 -34.79
C ALA A 516 -6.68 7.40 -34.82
N TYR A 517 -6.90 6.13 -34.46
CA TYR A 517 -5.83 5.14 -34.35
C TYR A 517 -5.57 4.35 -35.65
N VAL A 518 -6.50 4.37 -36.60
CA VAL A 518 -6.41 3.56 -37.84
C VAL A 518 -6.58 4.42 -39.09
N ASP A 519 -7.65 5.22 -39.17
CA ASP A 519 -8.07 5.87 -40.41
C ASP A 519 -7.26 7.14 -40.73
N GLU A 520 -6.76 7.83 -39.71
CA GLU A 520 -5.86 9.00 -39.85
C GLU A 520 -4.42 8.56 -40.18
N GLY A 521 -4.21 7.93 -41.35
CA GLY A 521 -3.05 7.10 -41.69
C GLY A 521 -1.65 7.67 -41.40
N GLY A 522 -1.46 8.99 -41.49
CA GLY A 522 -0.20 9.63 -41.07
C GLY A 522 0.02 9.60 -39.56
N GLN A 523 -1.01 9.97 -38.79
CA GLN A 523 -1.00 9.93 -37.33
C GLN A 523 -0.97 8.50 -36.79
N ALA A 524 -1.75 7.59 -37.39
CA ALA A 524 -1.81 6.17 -37.03
C ALA A 524 -0.44 5.48 -37.17
N LYS A 525 0.27 5.70 -38.28
CA LYS A 525 1.63 5.17 -38.49
C LYS A 525 2.65 5.76 -37.53
N ASN A 526 2.56 7.07 -37.25
CA ASN A 526 3.44 7.72 -36.27
C ASN A 526 3.24 7.15 -34.87
N ARG A 527 1.98 6.89 -34.48
CA ARG A 527 1.66 6.22 -33.21
C ARG A 527 2.22 4.81 -33.15
N ALA A 528 2.03 3.99 -34.20
CA ALA A 528 2.58 2.64 -34.25
C ALA A 528 4.13 2.62 -34.18
N ALA A 529 4.79 3.61 -34.80
CA ALA A 529 6.23 3.81 -34.67
C ALA A 529 6.66 4.17 -33.24
N ALA A 530 5.92 5.07 -32.57
CA ALA A 530 6.16 5.37 -31.17
C ALA A 530 6.01 4.13 -30.27
N VAL A 531 5.04 3.25 -30.58
CA VAL A 531 4.86 1.98 -29.87
C VAL A 531 6.09 1.07 -30.00
N ARG A 532 6.60 0.91 -31.22
CA ARG A 532 7.83 0.14 -31.49
C ARG A 532 9.05 0.76 -30.78
N ASP A 533 9.22 2.07 -30.87
CA ASP A 533 10.40 2.74 -30.33
C ASP A 533 10.44 2.66 -28.81
N ALA A 534 9.30 2.78 -28.14
CA ALA A 534 9.19 2.56 -26.71
C ALA A 534 9.48 1.10 -26.34
N LEU A 535 8.98 0.13 -27.11
CA LEU A 535 9.30 -1.28 -26.91
C LEU A 535 10.81 -1.54 -26.97
N LEU A 536 11.50 -1.00 -27.98
CA LEU A 536 12.94 -1.16 -28.14
C LEU A 536 13.75 -0.41 -27.06
N ARG A 537 13.24 0.72 -26.56
CA ARG A 537 13.88 1.49 -25.49
C ARG A 537 13.87 0.76 -24.16
N TYR A 538 12.71 0.25 -23.75
CA TYR A 538 12.53 -0.36 -22.43
C TYR A 538 12.85 -1.86 -22.38
N ARG A 539 13.02 -2.50 -23.55
CA ARG A 539 13.40 -3.92 -23.68
C ARG A 539 14.86 -4.06 -24.14
N LEU A 540 15.76 -4.21 -23.16
CA LEU A 540 17.22 -4.19 -23.36
C LEU A 540 17.81 -5.44 -24.06
N ASP A 541 17.04 -6.52 -24.21
CA ASP A 541 17.52 -7.88 -24.52
C ASP A 541 17.26 -8.38 -25.96
N ASN A 542 17.02 -7.49 -26.93
CA ASN A 542 16.53 -7.82 -28.28
C ASN A 542 15.16 -8.55 -28.25
N LEU A 543 14.48 -8.59 -29.40
CA LEU A 543 13.10 -9.06 -29.53
C LEU A 543 12.90 -10.58 -29.32
N SER A 544 13.96 -11.37 -29.10
CA SER A 544 13.93 -12.84 -29.15
C SER A 544 13.15 -13.49 -28.01
N GLY A 545 13.21 -12.93 -26.79
CA GLY A 545 12.54 -13.46 -25.60
C GLY A 545 11.14 -12.92 -25.33
N ILE A 546 10.58 -12.10 -26.23
CA ILE A 546 9.30 -11.43 -25.99
C ILE A 546 8.14 -12.42 -26.13
N LYS A 547 7.27 -12.43 -25.13
CA LYS A 547 5.94 -13.06 -25.13
C LYS A 547 4.93 -11.99 -24.72
N GLY A 548 4.45 -11.23 -25.69
CA GLY A 548 3.69 -10.01 -25.49
C GLY A 548 2.21 -10.09 -25.86
N ILE A 549 1.37 -9.33 -25.16
CA ILE A 549 -0.03 -9.08 -25.54
C ILE A 549 -0.27 -7.58 -25.67
N GLY A 550 -0.92 -7.16 -26.76
CA GLY A 550 -1.35 -5.79 -26.98
C GLY A 550 -2.87 -5.64 -26.94
N PHE A 551 -3.36 -4.71 -26.14
CA PHE A 551 -4.79 -4.41 -25.98
C PHE A 551 -5.19 -3.20 -26.83
N CYS A 552 -5.92 -3.46 -27.91
CA CYS A 552 -6.36 -2.49 -28.90
C CYS A 552 -7.82 -2.05 -28.68
N VAL A 553 -8.16 -0.87 -29.20
CA VAL A 553 -9.51 -0.29 -29.07
C VAL A 553 -10.59 -1.06 -29.84
N SER A 554 -10.24 -1.66 -30.98
CA SER A 554 -11.18 -2.36 -31.86
C SER A 554 -10.47 -3.47 -32.65
N ILE A 555 -11.26 -4.31 -33.32
CA ILE A 555 -10.75 -5.39 -34.18
C ILE A 555 -9.88 -4.82 -35.30
N ARG A 556 -10.33 -3.75 -35.96
CA ARG A 556 -9.57 -3.07 -37.03
C ARG A 556 -8.23 -2.51 -36.52
N HIS A 557 -8.20 -1.98 -35.30
CA HIS A 557 -6.95 -1.53 -34.70
C HIS A 557 -6.01 -2.70 -34.37
N ALA A 558 -6.52 -3.85 -33.92
CA ALA A 558 -5.69 -5.04 -33.72
C ALA A 558 -5.08 -5.55 -35.05
N GLU A 559 -5.86 -5.57 -36.13
CA GLU A 559 -5.40 -5.94 -37.47
C GLU A 559 -4.34 -4.95 -37.99
N PHE A 560 -4.57 -3.65 -37.85
CA PHE A 560 -3.61 -2.59 -38.22
C PHE A 560 -2.26 -2.75 -37.49
N MET A 561 -2.29 -3.04 -36.18
CA MET A 561 -1.06 -3.24 -35.40
C MET A 561 -0.29 -4.49 -35.85
N VAL A 562 -0.99 -5.56 -36.26
CA VAL A 562 -0.37 -6.76 -36.83
C VAL A 562 0.30 -6.46 -38.16
N GLU A 563 -0.38 -5.74 -39.06
CA GLU A 563 0.19 -5.33 -40.34
C GLU A 563 1.45 -4.48 -40.13
N TYR A 564 1.40 -3.50 -39.23
CA TYR A 564 2.54 -2.65 -38.92
C TYR A 564 3.70 -3.45 -38.31
N PHE A 565 3.45 -4.26 -37.26
CA PHE A 565 4.49 -5.02 -36.57
C PHE A 565 5.16 -6.04 -37.49
N ASN A 566 4.39 -6.74 -38.33
CA ASN A 566 4.96 -7.66 -39.32
C ASN A 566 5.77 -6.93 -40.39
N SER A 567 5.40 -5.70 -40.77
CA SER A 567 6.18 -4.89 -41.73
C SER A 567 7.55 -4.44 -41.21
N VAL A 568 7.76 -4.51 -39.89
CA VAL A 568 9.03 -4.17 -39.22
C VAL A 568 9.69 -5.39 -38.57
N ASP A 569 9.41 -6.59 -39.10
CA ASP A 569 9.99 -7.87 -38.66
C ASP A 569 9.72 -8.24 -37.19
N ILE A 570 8.54 -7.88 -36.66
CA ILE A 570 8.05 -8.30 -35.35
C ILE A 570 6.85 -9.26 -35.55
N PRO A 571 7.08 -10.58 -35.58
CA PRO A 571 6.03 -11.57 -35.82
C PRO A 571 4.85 -11.43 -34.86
N SER A 572 3.67 -11.12 -35.40
CA SER A 572 2.48 -10.78 -34.63
C SER A 572 1.21 -11.38 -35.25
N ALA A 573 0.20 -11.66 -34.42
CA ALA A 573 -1.11 -12.14 -34.88
C ALA A 573 -2.26 -11.47 -34.11
N ALA A 574 -3.41 -11.31 -34.76
CA ALA A 574 -4.62 -10.78 -34.13
C ALA A 574 -5.48 -11.94 -33.62
N VAL A 575 -5.93 -11.86 -32.37
CA VAL A 575 -6.84 -12.84 -31.76
C VAL A 575 -8.06 -12.10 -31.25
N THR A 576 -9.18 -12.26 -31.95
CA THR A 576 -10.43 -11.51 -31.74
C THR A 576 -11.62 -12.45 -31.60
N SER A 577 -12.81 -11.90 -31.33
CA SER A 577 -14.05 -12.69 -31.24
C SER A 577 -14.42 -13.40 -32.54
N ARG A 578 -13.82 -13.01 -33.67
CA ARG A 578 -13.99 -13.67 -34.99
C ARG A 578 -13.02 -14.82 -35.22
N THR A 579 -12.01 -14.99 -34.36
CA THR A 579 -10.99 -16.05 -34.50
C THR A 579 -11.53 -17.38 -33.97
N ASP A 580 -11.54 -18.41 -34.83
CA ASP A 580 -11.93 -19.78 -34.45
C ASP A 580 -10.97 -20.39 -33.39
N ASP A 581 -11.44 -21.42 -32.69
CA ASP A 581 -10.71 -22.01 -31.57
C ASP A 581 -9.38 -22.68 -31.98
N GLU A 582 -9.29 -23.23 -33.19
CA GLU A 582 -8.06 -23.88 -33.66
C GLU A 582 -6.99 -22.85 -34.07
N ALA A 583 -7.38 -21.78 -34.75
CA ALA A 583 -6.55 -20.62 -35.03
C ALA A 583 -6.08 -19.93 -33.74
N ARG A 584 -6.95 -19.84 -32.73
CA ARG A 584 -6.60 -19.33 -31.39
C ARG A 584 -5.55 -20.21 -30.71
N LYS A 585 -5.77 -21.52 -30.64
CA LYS A 585 -4.79 -22.48 -30.07
C LYS A 585 -3.46 -22.45 -30.81
N ARG A 586 -3.47 -22.28 -32.15
CA ARG A 586 -2.24 -22.14 -32.96
C ARG A 586 -1.49 -20.85 -32.63
N SER A 587 -2.19 -19.72 -32.53
CA SER A 587 -1.59 -18.42 -32.19
C SER A 587 -0.99 -18.44 -30.78
N LEU A 588 -1.68 -19.06 -29.82
CA LEU A 588 -1.19 -19.23 -28.45
C LEU A 588 0.04 -20.14 -28.37
N ARG A 589 0.06 -21.25 -29.12
CA ARG A 589 1.27 -22.09 -29.25
C ARG A 589 2.42 -21.31 -29.89
N GLY A 590 2.15 -20.58 -30.96
CA GLY A 590 3.15 -19.72 -31.62
C GLY A 590 3.79 -18.71 -30.67
N LEU A 591 3.00 -18.10 -29.77
CA LEU A 591 3.53 -17.19 -28.74
C LEU A 591 4.39 -17.94 -27.69
N ARG A 592 3.94 -19.13 -27.25
CA ARG A 592 4.67 -19.93 -26.25
C ARG A 592 6.02 -20.44 -26.76
N ASP A 593 6.03 -20.91 -28.01
CA ASP A 593 7.21 -21.47 -28.69
C ASP A 593 8.14 -20.37 -29.24
N GLY A 594 7.70 -19.11 -29.19
CA GLY A 594 8.49 -17.94 -29.61
C GLY A 594 8.46 -17.63 -31.11
N GLY A 595 7.65 -18.35 -31.90
CA GLY A 595 7.40 -18.08 -33.32
C GLY A 595 6.57 -16.81 -33.55
N LEU A 596 5.74 -16.43 -32.58
CA LEU A 596 5.12 -15.10 -32.49
C LEU A 596 5.69 -14.35 -31.28
N LYS A 597 5.85 -13.03 -31.41
CA LYS A 597 6.27 -12.14 -30.32
C LYS A 597 5.08 -11.43 -29.67
N PHE A 598 4.07 -11.08 -30.46
CA PHE A 598 2.87 -10.39 -29.96
C PHE A 598 1.57 -11.03 -30.44
N LEU A 599 0.59 -11.05 -29.53
CA LEU A 599 -0.81 -11.22 -29.88
C LEU A 599 -1.56 -9.90 -29.61
N PHE A 600 -2.21 -9.35 -30.64
CA PHE A 600 -3.07 -8.18 -30.49
C PHE A 600 -4.52 -8.61 -30.31
N THR A 601 -5.21 -8.04 -29.31
CA THR A 601 -6.60 -8.37 -29.00
C THR A 601 -7.39 -7.11 -28.62
N VAL A 602 -8.71 -7.27 -28.47
CA VAL A 602 -9.60 -6.24 -27.90
C VAL A 602 -9.97 -6.66 -26.48
N ASP A 603 -10.90 -7.61 -26.34
CA ASP A 603 -11.39 -8.09 -25.03
C ASP A 603 -11.28 -9.62 -24.84
N LEU A 604 -10.80 -10.35 -25.86
CA LEU A 604 -10.84 -11.82 -25.84
C LEU A 604 -9.90 -12.44 -24.81
N PHE A 605 -8.82 -11.75 -24.46
CA PHE A 605 -7.92 -12.15 -23.37
C PHE A 605 -8.29 -11.55 -22.01
N ASN A 606 -9.46 -10.90 -21.88
CA ASN A 606 -9.93 -10.47 -20.56
C ASN A 606 -10.30 -11.68 -19.69
N GLU A 607 -10.71 -12.80 -20.30
CA GLU A 607 -11.21 -14.00 -19.63
C GLU A 607 -10.71 -15.29 -20.29
N GLY A 608 -10.10 -16.20 -19.51
CA GLY A 608 -9.99 -17.59 -19.93
C GLY A 608 -8.82 -18.07 -20.80
N VAL A 609 -7.80 -17.25 -21.00
CA VAL A 609 -6.55 -17.71 -21.59
C VAL A 609 -5.46 -17.57 -20.54
N ASP A 610 -4.77 -18.66 -20.29
CA ASP A 610 -3.70 -18.76 -19.29
C ASP A 610 -2.34 -18.85 -19.99
N ILE A 611 -1.55 -17.78 -19.89
CA ILE A 611 -0.18 -17.70 -20.41
C ILE A 611 0.71 -17.14 -19.30
N PRO A 612 1.08 -17.95 -18.29
CA PRO A 612 1.96 -17.49 -17.21
C PRO A 612 3.28 -16.90 -17.73
N GLU A 613 3.77 -17.41 -18.86
CA GLU A 613 5.02 -17.02 -19.51
C GLU A 613 4.96 -15.63 -20.18
N MET A 614 3.79 -14.99 -20.24
CA MET A 614 3.66 -13.63 -20.76
C MET A 614 4.55 -12.68 -19.96
N ASN A 615 5.38 -11.90 -20.64
CA ASN A 615 6.38 -11.03 -20.00
C ASN A 615 6.33 -9.58 -20.49
N THR A 616 5.40 -9.26 -21.40
CA THR A 616 5.18 -7.89 -21.91
C THR A 616 3.69 -7.63 -22.13
N VAL A 617 3.19 -6.49 -21.67
CA VAL A 617 1.82 -6.00 -21.94
C VAL A 617 1.87 -4.61 -22.55
N LEU A 618 1.16 -4.41 -23.66
CA LEU A 618 0.97 -3.10 -24.29
C LEU A 618 -0.48 -2.65 -24.09
N PHE A 619 -0.70 -1.56 -23.36
CA PHE A 619 -1.99 -0.89 -23.28
C PHE A 619 -2.05 0.19 -24.36
N LEU A 620 -2.77 -0.10 -25.45
CA LEU A 620 -2.88 0.77 -26.63
C LEU A 620 -4.24 1.47 -26.72
N ARG A 621 -5.02 1.45 -25.64
CA ARG A 621 -6.33 2.12 -25.54
C ARG A 621 -6.52 2.75 -24.15
N PRO A 622 -7.26 3.86 -24.04
CA PRO A 622 -7.82 4.29 -22.77
C PRO A 622 -8.73 3.16 -22.25
N THR A 623 -8.38 2.59 -21.11
CA THR A 623 -9.19 1.53 -20.50
C THR A 623 -10.10 2.20 -19.47
N ASP A 624 -11.37 2.43 -19.86
CA ASP A 624 -12.37 3.09 -19.01
C ASP A 624 -12.74 2.27 -17.77
N SER A 625 -12.76 0.95 -17.94
CA SER A 625 -13.09 0.02 -16.87
C SER A 625 -11.84 -0.36 -16.08
N LEU A 626 -11.78 0.09 -14.82
CA LEU A 626 -10.72 -0.33 -13.88
C LEU A 626 -10.65 -1.85 -13.75
N THR A 627 -11.82 -2.50 -13.77
CA THR A 627 -11.98 -3.96 -13.77
C THR A 627 -11.21 -4.61 -14.93
N VAL A 628 -11.44 -4.13 -16.16
CA VAL A 628 -10.76 -4.66 -17.34
C VAL A 628 -9.25 -4.44 -17.26
N PHE A 629 -8.82 -3.25 -16.82
CA PHE A 629 -7.40 -2.95 -16.65
C PHE A 629 -6.72 -3.91 -15.67
N LEU A 630 -7.31 -4.14 -14.49
CA LEU A 630 -6.76 -5.04 -13.47
C LEU A 630 -6.77 -6.50 -13.91
N GLN A 631 -7.79 -6.95 -14.65
CA GLN A 631 -7.83 -8.30 -15.22
C GLN A 631 -6.73 -8.50 -16.27
N GLN A 632 -6.56 -7.54 -17.17
CA GLN A 632 -5.54 -7.56 -18.22
C GLN A 632 -4.14 -7.56 -17.62
N LEU A 633 -3.90 -6.70 -16.64
CA LEU A 633 -2.63 -6.63 -15.91
C LEU A 633 -2.37 -7.92 -15.12
N GLY A 634 -3.34 -8.37 -14.30
CA GLY A 634 -3.22 -9.53 -13.41
C GLY A 634 -2.86 -10.84 -14.11
N ARG A 635 -3.21 -11.00 -15.39
CA ARG A 635 -2.78 -12.14 -16.21
C ARG A 635 -1.27 -12.15 -16.43
N GLY A 636 -0.68 -10.98 -16.62
CA GLY A 636 0.75 -10.81 -16.76
C GLY A 636 1.50 -10.93 -15.45
N LEU A 637 0.84 -10.91 -14.30
CA LEU A 637 1.51 -10.95 -13.00
C LEU A 637 1.67 -12.36 -12.46
N ARG A 638 1.41 -13.42 -13.24
CA ARG A 638 1.68 -14.80 -12.82
C ARG A 638 3.18 -15.10 -12.85
N HIS A 639 3.66 -15.89 -11.90
CA HIS A 639 5.02 -16.41 -11.90
C HIS A 639 5.24 -17.38 -13.06
N ALA A 640 6.43 -17.32 -13.67
CA ALA A 640 6.89 -18.26 -14.69
C ALA A 640 8.41 -18.39 -14.63
N GLU A 641 8.94 -19.51 -15.10
CA GLU A 641 10.38 -19.74 -15.12
C GLU A 641 11.10 -18.70 -16.01
N GLY A 642 12.17 -18.09 -15.48
CA GLY A 642 12.94 -17.06 -16.20
C GLY A 642 12.26 -15.69 -16.30
N LYS A 643 11.13 -15.48 -15.62
CA LYS A 643 10.41 -14.20 -15.60
C LYS A 643 10.60 -13.49 -14.26
N ASP A 644 11.45 -12.46 -14.27
CA ASP A 644 11.72 -11.64 -13.08
C ASP A 644 10.61 -10.62 -12.81
N ALA A 645 10.12 -9.95 -13.86
CA ALA A 645 9.06 -8.95 -13.77
C ALA A 645 8.26 -8.89 -15.08
N LEU A 646 7.00 -8.44 -14.99
CA LEU A 646 6.17 -8.09 -16.14
C LEU A 646 6.51 -6.68 -16.64
N LEU A 647 6.94 -6.54 -17.90
CA LEU A 647 7.04 -5.23 -18.54
C LEU A 647 5.67 -4.74 -18.99
N VAL A 648 5.25 -3.55 -18.57
CA VAL A 648 3.99 -2.92 -18.95
C VAL A 648 4.29 -1.60 -19.64
N LEU A 649 3.87 -1.45 -20.89
CA LEU A 649 3.95 -0.19 -21.62
C LEU A 649 2.54 0.36 -21.82
N ASP A 650 2.25 1.49 -21.20
CA ASP A 650 0.96 2.16 -21.25
C ASP A 650 1.08 3.46 -22.02
N PHE A 651 0.38 3.58 -23.16
CA PHE A 651 0.44 4.76 -24.01
C PHE A 651 -0.59 5.77 -23.53
N VAL A 652 -0.09 6.85 -22.91
CA VAL A 652 -0.88 7.86 -22.24
C VAL A 652 -0.80 9.17 -23.02
N GLY A 653 -1.90 9.51 -23.69
CA GLY A 653 -2.08 10.78 -24.39
C GLY A 653 -2.72 11.85 -23.52
N GLN A 654 -3.08 12.99 -24.14
CA GLN A 654 -3.98 13.95 -23.48
C GLN A 654 -5.35 13.30 -23.30
N MET A 655 -5.82 13.26 -22.06
CA MET A 655 -7.04 12.56 -21.66
C MET A 655 -8.18 13.55 -21.42
N HIS A 656 -9.39 13.13 -21.74
CA HIS A 656 -10.60 13.90 -21.45
C HIS A 656 -10.70 14.20 -19.94
N ARG A 657 -11.16 15.40 -19.57
CA ARG A 657 -11.21 15.88 -18.18
C ARG A 657 -12.06 15.03 -17.22
N ARG A 658 -13.05 14.29 -17.75
CA ARG A 658 -13.91 13.37 -16.96
C ARG A 658 -13.32 11.97 -16.82
N TYR A 659 -12.25 11.64 -17.55
CA TYR A 659 -11.54 10.37 -17.39
C TYR A 659 -10.78 10.36 -16.07
N ARG A 660 -10.95 9.31 -15.26
CA ARG A 660 -10.37 9.19 -13.90
C ARG A 660 -9.11 8.33 -13.92
N VAL A 661 -8.02 8.88 -14.45
CA VAL A 661 -6.71 8.16 -14.50
C VAL A 661 -6.14 7.90 -13.11
N ASP A 662 -6.50 8.75 -12.13
CA ASP A 662 -6.13 8.61 -10.73
C ASP A 662 -6.58 7.26 -10.14
N ARG A 663 -7.77 6.77 -10.50
CA ARG A 663 -8.27 5.46 -10.05
C ARG A 663 -7.40 4.30 -10.52
N LYS A 664 -6.90 4.38 -11.75
CA LYS A 664 -6.00 3.38 -12.34
C LYS A 664 -4.73 3.25 -11.51
N PHE A 665 -4.08 4.38 -11.20
CA PHE A 665 -2.84 4.38 -10.42
C PHE A 665 -3.08 4.11 -8.93
N ALA A 666 -4.18 4.61 -8.36
CA ALA A 666 -4.56 4.33 -6.98
C ALA A 666 -4.75 2.82 -6.74
N ALA A 667 -5.30 2.09 -7.71
CA ALA A 667 -5.45 0.65 -7.62
C ALA A 667 -4.11 -0.13 -7.64
N LEU A 668 -3.00 0.51 -8.03
CA LEU A 668 -1.66 -0.07 -8.03
C LEU A 668 -0.86 0.27 -6.75
N LEU A 669 -1.38 1.14 -5.89
CA LEU A 669 -0.73 1.58 -4.65
C LEU A 669 -1.34 0.86 -3.43
N PRO A 670 -0.52 0.51 -2.42
CA PRO A 670 -1.03 -0.15 -1.22
C PRO A 670 -1.90 0.81 -0.38
N GLY A 671 -3.11 0.39 -0.03
CA GLY A 671 -4.02 1.20 0.80
C GLY A 671 -4.69 2.40 0.11
N LYS A 672 -5.74 2.94 0.74
CA LYS A 672 -6.62 4.00 0.17
C LYS A 672 -6.20 5.44 0.47
N ARG A 673 -5.08 5.68 1.18
CA ARG A 673 -4.79 6.99 1.82
C ARG A 673 -3.70 7.84 1.16
N PHE A 674 -3.09 7.37 0.06
CA PHE A 674 -2.04 8.13 -0.59
C PHE A 674 -2.61 9.27 -1.44
N ASN A 675 -2.00 10.45 -1.32
CA ASN A 675 -2.31 11.56 -2.21
C ASN A 675 -1.71 11.24 -3.59
N ILE A 676 -2.55 10.75 -4.51
CA ILE A 676 -2.14 10.32 -5.86
C ILE A 676 -1.37 11.41 -6.60
N GLN A 677 -1.71 12.68 -6.41
CA GLN A 677 -0.96 13.77 -7.02
C GLN A 677 0.50 13.78 -6.55
N LYS A 678 0.73 13.65 -5.24
CA LYS A 678 2.09 13.60 -4.68
C LYS A 678 2.85 12.34 -5.10
N GLU A 679 2.16 11.20 -5.17
CA GLU A 679 2.75 9.95 -5.67
C GLU A 679 3.23 10.10 -7.11
N VAL A 680 2.40 10.64 -7.99
CA VAL A 680 2.75 10.90 -9.39
C VAL A 680 3.92 11.90 -9.48
N GLU A 681 3.90 12.99 -8.72
CA GLU A 681 4.98 14.00 -8.69
C GLU A 681 6.32 13.40 -8.24
N LYS A 682 6.31 12.45 -7.30
CA LYS A 682 7.51 11.80 -6.77
C LYS A 682 7.93 10.53 -7.52
N GLY A 683 7.19 10.10 -8.55
CA GLY A 683 7.50 8.86 -9.27
C GLY A 683 7.12 7.58 -8.52
N PHE A 684 6.03 7.60 -7.75
CA PHE A 684 5.43 6.47 -7.06
C PHE A 684 6.37 5.73 -6.08
N PRO A 685 6.92 6.42 -5.06
CA PRO A 685 7.87 5.82 -4.11
C PRO A 685 7.29 4.66 -3.30
N HIS A 686 5.97 4.55 -3.17
CA HIS A 686 5.29 3.59 -2.29
C HIS A 686 4.61 2.42 -3.01
N VAL A 687 4.93 2.14 -4.27
CA VAL A 687 4.39 0.95 -4.98
C VAL A 687 4.82 -0.36 -4.29
N PRO A 688 4.07 -1.46 -4.49
CA PRO A 688 4.39 -2.74 -3.88
C PRO A 688 5.84 -3.16 -4.13
N PRO A 689 6.45 -3.88 -3.17
CA PRO A 689 7.82 -4.36 -3.33
C PRO A 689 7.99 -5.16 -4.63
N GLY A 690 9.13 -4.98 -5.29
CA GLY A 690 9.39 -5.55 -6.62
C GLY A 690 8.87 -4.68 -7.78
N CYS A 691 7.84 -3.86 -7.57
CA CYS A 691 7.19 -3.12 -8.63
C CYS A 691 7.77 -1.71 -8.83
N SER A 692 7.63 -1.16 -10.04
CA SER A 692 8.00 0.23 -10.35
C SER A 692 7.03 0.86 -11.33
N ILE A 693 6.72 2.15 -11.14
CA ILE A 693 5.96 2.95 -12.11
C ILE A 693 6.80 4.16 -12.52
N GLN A 694 7.08 4.30 -13.81
CA GLN A 694 7.82 5.43 -14.37
C GLN A 694 6.98 6.07 -15.47
N LEU A 695 6.78 7.39 -15.41
CA LEU A 695 6.07 8.15 -16.43
C LEU A 695 7.06 9.01 -17.20
N GLU A 696 7.05 8.92 -18.53
CA GLU A 696 7.77 9.86 -19.38
C GLU A 696 7.21 11.27 -19.19
N LYS A 697 8.02 12.30 -19.44
CA LYS A 697 7.66 13.71 -19.18
C LYS A 697 6.27 14.10 -19.73
N GLN A 698 5.98 13.75 -20.99
CA GLN A 698 4.69 14.08 -21.61
C GLN A 698 3.51 13.34 -20.96
N ALA A 699 3.68 12.06 -20.61
CA ALA A 699 2.69 11.26 -19.91
C ALA A 699 2.48 11.78 -18.48
N LEU A 700 3.56 12.12 -17.76
CA LEU A 700 3.53 12.72 -16.43
C LEU A 700 2.73 14.02 -16.44
N ASP A 701 3.00 14.92 -17.38
CA ASP A 701 2.29 16.20 -17.51
C ASP A 701 0.80 16.02 -17.84
N ALA A 702 0.46 15.03 -18.68
CA ALA A 702 -0.93 14.71 -19.02
C ALA A 702 -1.69 14.13 -17.80
N VAL A 703 -1.08 13.19 -17.09
CA VAL A 703 -1.64 12.58 -15.87
C VAL A 703 -1.83 13.65 -14.79
N LEU A 704 -0.81 14.48 -14.51
CA LEU A 704 -0.92 15.54 -13.51
C LEU A 704 -1.98 16.58 -13.87
N ARG A 705 -2.13 16.94 -15.14
CA ARG A 705 -3.20 17.84 -15.57
C ARG A 705 -4.58 17.22 -15.38
N ASN A 706 -4.77 15.95 -15.74
CA ASN A 706 -6.03 15.25 -15.53
C ASN A 706 -6.38 15.14 -14.04
N ILE A 707 -5.42 14.74 -13.19
CA ILE A 707 -5.59 14.70 -11.72
C ILE A 707 -5.93 16.08 -11.18
N LYS A 708 -5.18 17.13 -11.56
CA LYS A 708 -5.47 18.50 -11.11
C LYS A 708 -6.86 18.94 -11.58
N ALA A 709 -7.25 18.67 -12.82
CA ALA A 709 -8.58 19.00 -13.33
C ALA A 709 -9.69 18.29 -12.52
N ALA A 710 -9.49 17.03 -12.16
CA ALA A 710 -10.45 16.26 -11.35
C ALA A 710 -10.53 16.75 -9.89
N TYR A 711 -9.40 17.10 -9.26
CA TYR A 711 -9.31 17.36 -7.82
C TYR A 711 -9.27 18.84 -7.39
N SER A 712 -8.88 19.77 -8.27
CA SER A 712 -8.75 21.20 -7.93
C SER A 712 -10.06 21.97 -8.02
N ASN A 713 -11.09 21.41 -8.67
CA ASN A 713 -12.40 22.05 -8.77
C ASN A 713 -13.56 21.11 -8.41
N LEU A 714 -13.53 20.57 -7.18
CA LEU A 714 -14.69 19.88 -6.58
C LEU A 714 -15.98 20.71 -6.72
N ALA A 715 -15.86 22.04 -6.66
CA ALA A 715 -16.97 22.98 -6.82
C ALA A 715 -17.64 22.95 -8.19
N ALA A 716 -16.93 22.55 -9.25
CA ALA A 716 -17.49 22.34 -10.59
C ALA A 716 -17.81 20.86 -10.87
N TYR A 717 -16.89 19.96 -10.48
CA TYR A 717 -17.01 18.53 -10.76
C TYR A 717 -18.21 17.87 -10.05
N VAL A 718 -18.41 18.17 -8.75
CA VAL A 718 -19.48 17.54 -7.97
C VAL A 718 -20.86 17.95 -8.49
N PRO A 719 -21.17 19.25 -8.72
CA PRO A 719 -22.45 19.63 -9.31
C PRO A 719 -22.73 19.02 -10.70
N GLU A 720 -21.73 18.97 -11.57
CA GLU A 720 -21.87 18.42 -12.93
C GLU A 720 -22.18 16.91 -12.89
N THR A 721 -21.45 16.14 -12.07
CA THR A 721 -21.67 14.69 -11.91
C THR A 721 -22.95 14.37 -11.16
N LEU A 722 -23.37 15.19 -10.19
CA LEU A 722 -24.66 15.03 -9.52
C LEU A 722 -25.83 15.19 -10.50
N LYS A 723 -25.75 16.13 -11.45
CA LYS A 723 -26.78 16.33 -12.49
C LYS A 723 -26.89 15.14 -13.43
N THR A 724 -25.76 14.53 -13.81
CA THR A 724 -25.74 13.39 -14.75
C THR A 724 -25.79 12.02 -14.05
N PHE A 725 -25.74 11.95 -12.71
CA PHE A 725 -25.59 10.70 -11.96
C PHE A 725 -26.57 9.58 -12.38
N LYS A 726 -27.86 9.91 -12.47
CA LYS A 726 -28.89 8.94 -12.83
C LYS A 726 -28.75 8.45 -14.28
N GLN A 727 -28.28 9.31 -15.19
CA GLN A 727 -28.00 8.94 -16.58
C GLN A 727 -26.71 8.12 -16.69
N ASP A 728 -25.68 8.46 -15.92
CA ASP A 728 -24.37 7.82 -15.96
C ASP A 728 -24.39 6.43 -15.30
N THR A 729 -25.20 6.23 -14.25
CA THR A 729 -25.13 5.03 -13.39
C THR A 729 -26.42 4.20 -13.36
N GLY A 730 -27.56 4.76 -13.78
CA GLY A 730 -28.88 4.11 -13.66
C GLY A 730 -29.40 3.94 -12.23
N LYS A 731 -28.67 4.40 -11.20
CA LYS A 731 -29.06 4.30 -9.78
C LYS A 731 -29.74 5.58 -9.28
N GLU A 732 -30.53 5.44 -8.22
CA GLU A 732 -31.07 6.59 -7.48
C GLU A 732 -29.97 7.29 -6.66
N LEU A 733 -30.05 8.62 -6.59
CA LEU A 733 -29.04 9.45 -5.93
C LEU A 733 -29.15 9.33 -4.41
N SER A 734 -28.12 8.79 -3.78
CA SER A 734 -27.91 8.80 -2.34
C SER A 734 -26.43 9.05 -2.04
N PHE A 735 -26.11 9.47 -0.82
CA PHE A 735 -24.71 9.69 -0.41
C PHE A 735 -23.87 8.43 -0.67
N LYS A 736 -24.37 7.25 -0.28
CA LYS A 736 -23.73 5.95 -0.53
C LYS A 736 -23.50 5.70 -2.02
N ASN A 737 -24.56 5.76 -2.83
CA ASN A 737 -24.48 5.42 -4.26
C ASN A 737 -23.55 6.37 -5.02
N TYR A 738 -23.52 7.64 -4.63
CA TYR A 738 -22.64 8.65 -5.22
C TYR A 738 -21.16 8.38 -4.90
N LEU A 739 -20.84 8.09 -3.63
CA LEU A 739 -19.47 7.75 -3.23
C LEU A 739 -18.99 6.45 -3.87
N GLU A 740 -19.83 5.42 -3.96
CA GLU A 740 -19.49 4.16 -4.63
C GLU A 740 -19.22 4.37 -6.13
N ALA A 741 -20.03 5.19 -6.81
CA ALA A 741 -19.88 5.41 -8.25
C ALA A 741 -18.65 6.24 -8.61
N TYR A 742 -18.34 7.28 -7.83
CA TYR A 742 -17.27 8.25 -8.14
C TYR A 742 -16.01 8.12 -7.26
N ASP A 743 -15.99 7.20 -6.28
CA ASP A 743 -14.84 6.87 -5.42
C ASP A 743 -14.16 8.14 -4.88
N ILE A 744 -14.99 8.99 -4.29
CA ILE A 744 -14.57 10.25 -3.65
C ILE A 744 -14.44 9.97 -2.16
N GLU A 745 -13.37 10.49 -1.54
CA GLU A 745 -13.21 10.40 -0.09
C GLU A 745 -14.32 11.21 0.63
N PRO A 746 -15.11 10.60 1.52
CA PRO A 746 -16.20 11.28 2.21
C PRO A 746 -15.70 12.47 3.04
N GLU A 747 -14.53 12.34 3.70
CA GLU A 747 -13.93 13.41 4.50
C GLU A 747 -13.64 14.66 3.66
N ARG A 748 -13.17 14.46 2.42
CA ARG A 748 -12.83 15.55 1.50
C ARG A 748 -14.07 16.23 0.96
N LEU A 749 -15.10 15.45 0.59
CA LEU A 749 -16.38 15.95 0.12
C LEU A 749 -17.07 16.79 1.21
N LEU A 750 -17.18 16.25 2.43
CA LEU A 750 -17.90 16.85 3.55
C LEU A 750 -17.14 18.01 4.20
N LYS A 751 -15.79 18.02 4.16
CA LYS A 751 -15.02 19.20 4.55
C LYS A 751 -15.33 20.40 3.66
N ALA A 752 -15.57 20.18 2.36
CA ALA A 752 -15.77 21.25 1.38
C ALA A 752 -17.18 21.84 1.38
N ARG A 753 -18.24 21.02 1.51
CA ARG A 753 -19.65 21.41 1.74
C ARG A 753 -20.41 20.23 2.35
N THR A 754 -21.52 20.47 3.03
CA THR A 754 -22.40 19.35 3.45
C THR A 754 -23.06 18.68 2.23
N TRP A 755 -23.65 17.51 2.41
CA TRP A 755 -24.27 16.78 1.31
C TRP A 755 -25.48 17.53 0.74
N ALA A 756 -26.33 18.11 1.59
CA ALA A 756 -27.40 19.02 1.18
C ALA A 756 -26.88 20.24 0.38
N GLN A 757 -25.77 20.85 0.81
CA GLN A 757 -25.15 21.97 0.08
C GLN A 757 -24.60 21.57 -1.29
N TRP A 758 -24.14 20.32 -1.46
CA TRP A 758 -23.72 19.79 -2.77
C TRP A 758 -24.92 19.55 -3.69
N LYS A 759 -25.99 18.94 -3.17
CA LYS A 759 -27.27 18.76 -3.90
C LYS A 759 -27.82 20.13 -4.36
N TYR A 760 -27.75 21.16 -3.52
CA TYR A 760 -28.16 22.53 -3.88
C TYR A 760 -27.29 23.13 -4.98
N ALA A 761 -25.97 22.97 -4.90
CA ALA A 761 -25.05 23.46 -5.93
C ALA A 761 -25.26 22.80 -7.31
N ALA A 762 -25.88 21.61 -7.32
CA ALA A 762 -26.29 20.88 -8.51
C ALA A 762 -27.72 21.21 -8.98
N ASP A 763 -28.38 22.21 -8.38
CA ASP A 763 -29.78 22.56 -8.65
C ASP A 763 -30.77 21.40 -8.43
N LEU A 764 -30.44 20.44 -7.56
CA LEU A 764 -31.29 19.26 -7.28
C LEU A 764 -32.23 19.46 -6.10
N VAL A 765 -31.88 20.34 -5.16
CA VAL A 765 -32.68 20.66 -3.96
C VAL A 765 -32.66 22.16 -3.70
N PRO A 766 -33.64 22.72 -2.95
CA PRO A 766 -33.62 24.10 -2.49
C PRO A 766 -32.41 24.43 -1.60
N LYS A 767 -32.13 25.73 -1.42
CA LYS A 767 -31.05 26.20 -0.55
C LYS A 767 -31.32 25.77 0.91
N PRO A 768 -30.34 25.16 1.62
CA PRO A 768 -30.48 24.85 3.04
C PRO A 768 -30.70 26.11 3.88
N GLU A 769 -31.73 26.10 4.73
CA GLU A 769 -32.12 27.22 5.63
C GLU A 769 -31.82 26.94 7.11
N ASP A 770 -31.04 25.91 7.40
CA ASP A 770 -30.67 25.47 8.75
C ASP A 770 -29.98 26.60 9.54
N PRO A 771 -30.50 26.98 10.73
CA PRO A 771 -30.00 28.13 11.49
C PRO A 771 -28.56 27.96 12.00
N ASP A 772 -28.13 26.71 12.26
CA ASP A 772 -26.82 26.39 12.84
C ASP A 772 -25.86 25.71 11.84
N LEU A 773 -26.15 25.82 10.52
CA LEU A 773 -25.36 25.22 9.44
C LEU A 773 -23.84 25.48 9.53
N PRO A 774 -23.34 26.70 9.85
CA PRO A 774 -21.90 26.96 9.94
C PRO A 774 -21.20 26.14 11.03
N VAL A 775 -21.91 25.85 12.12
CA VAL A 775 -21.38 25.11 13.27
C VAL A 775 -21.46 23.61 13.02
N LEU A 776 -22.64 23.15 12.58
CA LEU A 776 -22.94 21.72 12.45
C LEU A 776 -22.32 21.07 11.20
N ARG A 777 -21.90 21.85 10.20
CA ARG A 777 -21.16 21.33 9.05
C ARG A 777 -19.92 20.52 9.45
N ALA A 778 -19.18 20.98 10.46
CA ALA A 778 -18.03 20.26 10.97
C ALA A 778 -18.41 18.95 11.67
N ALA A 779 -19.62 18.86 12.24
CA ALA A 779 -20.15 17.66 12.85
C ALA A 779 -20.47 16.58 11.81
N VAL A 780 -21.09 16.94 10.68
CA VAL A 780 -21.34 16.01 9.57
C VAL A 780 -20.02 15.42 9.05
N ALA A 781 -18.98 16.24 8.91
CA ALA A 781 -17.65 15.78 8.52
C ALA A 781 -16.99 14.88 9.58
N ARG A 782 -17.20 15.12 10.89
CA ARG A 782 -16.72 14.21 11.95
C ARG A 782 -17.48 12.90 11.98
N ALA A 783 -18.79 12.92 11.75
CA ALA A 783 -19.66 11.73 11.77
C ALA A 783 -19.22 10.69 10.73
N CYS A 784 -18.63 11.11 9.60
CA CYS A 784 -18.10 10.17 8.60
C CYS A 784 -16.85 9.40 9.07
N GLN A 785 -16.24 9.75 10.20
CA GLN A 785 -15.10 9.04 10.77
C GLN A 785 -15.50 8.05 11.87
N ILE A 786 -16.77 8.03 12.28
CA ILE A 786 -17.29 7.10 13.29
C ILE A 786 -17.37 5.69 12.68
N SER A 787 -17.05 4.67 13.48
CA SER A 787 -17.14 3.26 13.08
C SER A 787 -17.92 2.38 14.05
N ALA A 788 -18.19 2.84 15.27
CA ALA A 788 -18.88 2.05 16.29
C ALA A 788 -20.38 1.87 15.94
N PRO A 789 -20.86 0.63 15.67
CA PRO A 789 -22.22 0.39 15.21
C PRO A 789 -23.31 0.94 16.12
N GLY A 790 -23.18 0.75 17.44
CA GLY A 790 -24.14 1.27 18.41
C GLY A 790 -24.14 2.80 18.46
N TYR A 791 -22.96 3.42 18.33
CA TYR A 791 -22.85 4.87 18.23
C TYR A 791 -23.46 5.41 16.93
N LEU A 792 -23.24 4.75 15.79
CA LEU A 792 -23.85 5.11 14.50
C LEU A 792 -25.38 5.00 14.54
N ALA A 793 -25.93 3.99 15.24
CA ALA A 793 -27.36 3.87 15.49
C ALA A 793 -27.92 5.06 16.27
N ASP A 794 -27.19 5.53 17.28
CA ASP A 794 -27.61 6.72 18.02
C ASP A 794 -27.61 7.99 17.16
N ILE A 795 -26.61 8.15 16.27
CA ILE A 795 -26.54 9.31 15.35
C ILE A 795 -27.67 9.29 14.33
N GLU A 796 -28.02 8.12 13.77
CA GLU A 796 -29.09 7.99 12.78
C GLU A 796 -30.48 8.34 13.36
N ALA A 797 -30.68 8.04 14.65
CA ALA A 797 -31.93 8.26 15.37
C ALA A 797 -32.00 9.63 16.08
N LEU A 798 -31.12 10.57 15.74
CA LEU A 798 -31.22 11.95 16.25
C LEU A 798 -32.37 12.72 15.57
N PRO A 799 -33.01 13.66 16.28
CA PRO A 799 -32.72 14.09 17.65
C PRO A 799 -33.39 13.25 18.76
N GLU A 800 -34.37 12.40 18.44
CA GLU A 800 -35.22 11.70 19.43
C GLU A 800 -34.40 10.82 20.38
N ARG A 801 -33.42 10.08 19.84
CA ARG A 801 -32.51 9.25 20.62
C ARG A 801 -31.62 10.08 21.55
N GLY A 802 -31.28 11.31 21.15
CA GLY A 802 -30.44 12.21 21.94
C GLY A 802 -31.06 12.51 23.30
N ALA A 803 -32.36 12.80 23.35
CA ALA A 803 -33.08 13.05 24.61
C ALA A 803 -33.14 11.80 25.51
N GLN A 804 -33.33 10.61 24.93
CA GLN A 804 -33.32 9.34 25.67
C GLN A 804 -31.94 9.03 26.26
N LEU A 805 -30.87 9.32 25.52
CA LEU A 805 -29.50 9.08 26.01
C LEU A 805 -29.17 9.91 27.24
N VAL A 806 -29.77 11.09 27.43
CA VAL A 806 -29.46 11.90 28.62
C VAL A 806 -29.91 11.21 29.91
N SER A 807 -31.00 10.45 29.87
CA SER A 807 -31.47 9.67 31.03
C SER A 807 -30.81 8.30 31.13
N GLU A 808 -30.62 7.59 30.02
CA GLU A 808 -30.08 6.22 30.00
C GLU A 808 -28.57 6.17 30.21
N ASN A 809 -27.83 7.07 29.56
CA ASN A 809 -26.36 7.09 29.57
C ASN A 809 -25.83 8.52 29.39
N PRO A 810 -25.77 9.32 30.48
CA PRO A 810 -25.33 10.71 30.44
C PRO A 810 -23.94 10.91 29.83
N ALA A 811 -23.03 9.94 30.02
CA ALA A 811 -21.69 9.98 29.44
C ALA A 811 -21.74 9.85 27.90
N LYS A 812 -22.59 8.96 27.38
CA LYS A 812 -22.80 8.81 25.93
C LYS A 812 -23.51 10.03 25.34
N ALA A 813 -24.51 10.58 26.04
CA ALA A 813 -25.16 11.83 25.62
C ALA A 813 -24.18 13.01 25.51
N ASN A 814 -23.29 13.14 26.50
CA ASN A 814 -22.24 14.17 26.49
C ASN A 814 -21.19 13.93 25.39
N MET A 815 -20.90 12.67 25.06
CA MET A 815 -20.05 12.30 23.92
C MET A 815 -20.69 12.74 22.59
N VAL A 816 -21.97 12.43 22.36
CA VAL A 816 -22.74 12.88 21.18
C VAL A 816 -22.77 14.41 21.11
N TYR A 817 -23.06 15.08 22.22
CA TYR A 817 -23.03 16.55 22.31
C TYR A 817 -21.67 17.13 21.89
N SER A 818 -20.58 16.56 22.40
CA SER A 818 -19.22 16.99 22.09
C SER A 818 -18.88 16.80 20.61
N MET A 819 -19.33 15.70 20.01
CA MET A 819 -19.17 15.42 18.58
C MET A 819 -19.93 16.45 17.72
N LEU A 820 -21.14 16.85 18.12
CA LEU A 820 -21.96 17.81 17.38
C LEU A 820 -21.47 19.26 17.54
N TRP A 821 -21.27 19.73 18.77
CA TRP A 821 -21.14 21.16 19.07
C TRP A 821 -19.71 21.61 19.41
N GLY A 822 -18.86 20.68 19.86
CA GLY A 822 -17.41 20.86 20.04
C GLY A 822 -16.95 21.84 21.14
N LEU A 823 -17.86 22.60 21.76
CA LEU A 823 -17.59 23.55 22.84
C LEU A 823 -18.46 23.23 24.05
N LYS A 824 -18.18 23.85 25.20
CA LYS A 824 -19.06 23.75 26.38
C LYS A 824 -20.39 24.47 26.15
N GLY A 825 -21.43 24.07 26.88
CA GLY A 825 -22.81 24.53 26.76
C GLY A 825 -22.95 26.05 26.73
N GLU A 826 -22.32 26.72 27.68
CA GLU A 826 -22.36 28.18 27.85
C GLU A 826 -21.85 28.93 26.62
N ASP A 827 -20.77 28.45 25.99
CA ASP A 827 -20.17 29.09 24.81
C ASP A 827 -21.05 28.94 23.56
N ARG A 828 -22.09 28.11 23.64
CA ARG A 828 -23.12 27.89 22.62
C ARG A 828 -24.51 28.37 23.06
N SER A 829 -24.59 29.03 24.21
CA SER A 829 -25.84 29.50 24.83
C SER A 829 -26.83 28.38 25.16
N PHE A 830 -26.34 27.19 25.49
CA PHE A 830 -27.15 26.07 25.98
C PHE A 830 -27.16 26.02 27.51
N THR A 831 -28.32 25.70 28.08
CA THR A 831 -28.47 25.49 29.53
C THR A 831 -28.38 24.02 29.92
N THR A 832 -28.78 23.11 29.05
CA THR A 832 -28.72 21.65 29.23
C THR A 832 -28.37 20.92 27.93
N ILE A 833 -28.01 19.63 28.01
CA ILE A 833 -27.75 18.79 26.82
C ILE A 833 -29.04 18.60 26.02
N GLU A 834 -30.18 18.45 26.70
CA GLU A 834 -31.51 18.34 26.09
C GLU A 834 -31.84 19.55 25.22
N SER A 835 -31.56 20.77 25.72
CA SER A 835 -31.76 22.01 24.95
C SER A 835 -30.92 22.06 23.67
N ALA A 836 -29.75 21.39 23.66
CA ALA A 836 -28.92 21.28 22.47
C ALA A 836 -29.49 20.32 21.44
N PHE A 837 -30.11 19.21 21.87
CA PHE A 837 -30.82 18.28 20.96
C PHE A 837 -32.14 18.87 20.44
N GLU A 838 -32.86 19.65 21.25
CA GLU A 838 -34.03 20.41 20.79
C GLU A 838 -33.65 21.46 19.73
N ARG A 839 -32.52 22.14 19.89
CA ARG A 839 -32.01 23.06 18.86
C ARG A 839 -31.56 22.32 17.60
N LEU A 840 -30.97 21.13 17.73
CA LEU A 840 -30.62 20.28 16.58
C LEU A 840 -31.85 19.95 15.73
N ALA A 841 -33.02 19.71 16.35
CA ALA A 841 -34.29 19.46 15.65
C ALA A 841 -34.71 20.57 14.67
N LYS A 842 -34.22 21.80 14.86
CA LYS A 842 -34.47 22.94 13.97
C LYS A 842 -33.58 22.98 12.72
N ASN A 843 -32.71 21.97 12.54
CA ASN A 843 -31.76 21.87 11.43
C ASN A 843 -32.06 20.59 10.60
N PRO A 844 -33.14 20.59 9.78
CA PRO A 844 -33.61 19.39 9.09
C PRO A 844 -32.64 18.86 8.02
N THR A 845 -31.90 19.73 7.31
CA THR A 845 -30.97 19.23 6.27
C THR A 845 -29.72 18.63 6.89
N ILE A 846 -29.27 19.15 8.03
CA ILE A 846 -28.17 18.54 8.80
C ILE A 846 -28.57 17.17 9.35
N LEU A 847 -29.79 17.02 9.85
CA LEU A 847 -30.27 15.74 10.37
C LEU A 847 -30.31 14.68 9.26
N GLU A 848 -30.78 15.04 8.07
CA GLU A 848 -30.78 14.12 6.92
C GLU A 848 -29.36 13.79 6.47
N ASP A 849 -28.46 14.78 6.40
CA ASP A 849 -27.05 14.54 6.07
C ASP A 849 -26.38 13.60 7.10
N LEU A 850 -26.63 13.78 8.40
CA LEU A 850 -26.13 12.90 9.47
C LEU A 850 -26.68 11.48 9.34
N ARG A 851 -27.96 11.33 9.00
CA ARG A 851 -28.60 10.03 8.76
C ARG A 851 -27.98 9.30 7.57
N GLU A 852 -27.89 9.93 6.41
CA GLU A 852 -27.28 9.34 5.21
C GLU A 852 -25.80 8.95 5.46
N VAL A 853 -25.05 9.81 6.17
CA VAL A 853 -23.64 9.53 6.54
C VAL A 853 -23.54 8.36 7.53
N ALA A 854 -24.39 8.32 8.55
CA ALA A 854 -24.38 7.23 9.54
C ALA A 854 -24.75 5.87 8.91
N GLN A 855 -25.73 5.85 8.01
CA GLN A 855 -26.10 4.67 7.23
C GLN A 855 -24.95 4.18 6.37
N TYR A 856 -24.32 5.07 5.59
CA TYR A 856 -23.13 4.75 4.81
C TYR A 856 -22.01 4.17 5.69
N ARG A 857 -21.75 4.78 6.85
CA ARG A 857 -20.71 4.30 7.79
C ARG A 857 -21.03 2.96 8.43
N ARG A 858 -22.31 2.66 8.68
CA ARG A 858 -22.74 1.36 9.18
C ARG A 858 -22.52 0.26 8.14
N ASP A 859 -22.74 0.56 6.86
CA ASP A 859 -22.55 -0.41 5.78
C ASP A 859 -21.07 -0.77 5.58
N VAL A 860 -20.16 0.19 5.80
CA VAL A 860 -18.71 0.01 5.54
C VAL A 860 -17.89 -0.29 6.79
N THR A 861 -18.42 -0.15 8.01
CA THR A 861 -17.64 -0.40 9.23
C THR A 861 -17.25 -1.87 9.35
N THR A 862 -16.10 -2.16 9.94
CA THR A 862 -15.62 -3.52 10.28
C THR A 862 -15.67 -3.80 11.78
N CYS A 863 -16.13 -2.84 12.58
CA CYS A 863 -16.26 -2.97 14.03
C CYS A 863 -17.40 -3.95 14.39
N SER A 864 -17.16 -4.83 15.37
CA SER A 864 -18.15 -5.82 15.85
C SER A 864 -19.25 -5.22 16.71
N GLY A 865 -19.00 -4.06 17.33
CA GLY A 865 -19.91 -3.41 18.27
C GLY A 865 -19.89 -3.99 19.68
N GLU A 866 -18.93 -4.85 20.00
CA GLU A 866 -18.73 -5.37 21.36
C GLU A 866 -18.34 -4.25 22.31
N ASN A 867 -18.99 -4.17 23.47
CA ASN A 867 -18.61 -3.24 24.53
C ASN A 867 -18.42 -4.00 25.85
N PRO A 868 -17.22 -4.58 26.08
CA PRO A 868 -16.95 -5.37 27.28
C PRO A 868 -16.69 -4.51 28.53
N TYR A 869 -16.64 -3.18 28.41
CA TYR A 869 -16.25 -2.29 29.50
C TYR A 869 -17.43 -1.40 29.94
N ALA A 870 -17.40 -0.92 31.19
CA ALA A 870 -18.37 0.05 31.71
C ALA A 870 -18.08 1.49 31.21
N LEU A 871 -17.81 1.63 29.91
CA LEU A 871 -17.54 2.88 29.21
C LEU A 871 -18.43 2.96 27.97
N PRO A 872 -18.83 4.15 27.49
CA PRO A 872 -19.61 4.29 26.26
C PRO A 872 -18.74 4.12 24.99
N LEU A 873 -17.81 3.15 25.00
CA LEU A 873 -16.82 2.91 23.95
C LEU A 873 -16.87 1.44 23.51
N GLU A 874 -17.21 1.21 22.25
CA GLU A 874 -17.21 -0.10 21.60
C GLU A 874 -15.79 -0.47 21.17
N LEU A 875 -15.40 -1.71 21.41
CA LEU A 875 -14.09 -2.26 21.07
C LEU A 875 -13.84 -2.13 19.56
N HIS A 876 -12.66 -1.66 19.19
CA HIS A 876 -12.24 -1.35 17.82
C HIS A 876 -13.02 -0.21 17.13
N GLY A 877 -13.87 0.51 17.86
CA GLY A 877 -14.50 1.75 17.43
C GLY A 877 -13.50 2.92 17.33
N HIS A 878 -13.79 3.87 16.43
CA HIS A 878 -13.00 5.08 16.23
C HIS A 878 -13.61 6.28 16.98
N TYR A 879 -12.78 6.96 17.77
CA TYR A 879 -13.16 8.07 18.64
C TYR A 879 -12.13 9.20 18.60
N THR A 880 -12.61 10.44 18.58
CA THR A 880 -11.77 11.64 18.73
C THR A 880 -11.33 11.84 20.17
N ASN A 881 -10.30 12.67 20.39
CA ASN A 881 -9.81 12.98 21.73
C ASN A 881 -10.92 13.55 22.65
N ASN A 882 -11.80 14.40 22.11
CA ASN A 882 -12.90 14.98 22.87
C ASN A 882 -13.92 13.91 23.29
N GLU A 883 -14.23 12.97 22.40
CA GLU A 883 -15.13 11.86 22.70
C GLU A 883 -14.53 10.93 23.76
N ILE A 884 -13.23 10.65 23.69
CA ILE A 884 -12.51 9.87 24.71
C ILE A 884 -12.59 10.60 26.06
N GLN A 885 -12.28 11.89 26.13
CA GLN A 885 -12.37 12.65 27.38
C GLN A 885 -13.80 12.70 27.93
N ALA A 886 -14.81 12.78 27.07
CA ALA A 886 -16.23 12.73 27.44
C ALA A 886 -16.63 11.35 27.99
N ALA A 887 -16.18 10.26 27.36
CA ALA A 887 -16.44 8.89 27.80
C ALA A 887 -15.88 8.60 29.20
N PHE A 888 -14.71 9.17 29.52
CA PHE A 888 -14.12 9.08 30.85
C PHE A 888 -14.64 10.14 31.83
N GLY A 889 -15.53 11.05 31.41
CA GLY A 889 -16.16 12.06 32.27
C GLY A 889 -15.30 13.29 32.60
N ARG A 890 -14.17 13.46 31.92
CA ARG A 890 -13.26 14.61 32.11
C ARG A 890 -13.79 15.85 31.39
N ASP A 891 -14.22 15.67 30.14
CA ASP A 891 -14.99 16.69 29.42
C ASP A 891 -16.46 16.49 29.72
N THR A 892 -17.13 17.56 30.14
CA THR A 892 -18.57 17.58 30.47
C THR A 892 -19.21 18.78 29.79
N PHE A 893 -20.55 18.81 29.75
CA PHE A 893 -21.31 19.94 29.22
C PHE A 893 -20.85 21.31 29.78
N ARG A 894 -20.35 21.36 31.02
CA ARG A 894 -19.89 22.59 31.67
C ARG A 894 -18.37 22.80 31.65
N LYS A 895 -17.58 21.79 31.26
CA LYS A 895 -16.12 21.82 31.34
C LYS A 895 -15.50 21.19 30.11
N SER A 896 -14.70 21.96 29.37
CA SER A 896 -13.89 21.46 28.25
C SER A 896 -12.40 21.58 28.58
N THR A 897 -11.66 20.49 28.42
CA THR A 897 -10.23 20.41 28.69
C THR A 897 -9.49 20.06 27.41
N GLN A 898 -9.04 21.07 26.65
CA GLN A 898 -8.25 20.86 25.42
C GLN A 898 -6.80 20.41 25.67
N ARG A 899 -6.41 20.08 26.91
CA ARG A 899 -4.99 19.89 27.29
C ARG A 899 -4.70 18.46 27.72
N GLY A 900 -4.07 17.72 26.81
CA GLY A 900 -3.43 16.43 27.06
C GLY A 900 -2.85 15.86 25.77
N VAL A 901 -1.52 15.78 25.66
CA VAL A 901 -0.84 15.16 24.51
C VAL A 901 -0.27 13.81 24.96
N GLY A 902 -0.73 12.72 24.33
CA GLY A 902 -0.18 11.37 24.46
C GLY A 902 -0.73 10.52 25.61
N VAL A 903 -0.84 11.04 26.83
CA VAL A 903 -1.31 10.26 28.00
C VAL A 903 -2.37 11.04 28.77
N LEU A 904 -3.55 10.43 28.96
CA LEU A 904 -4.64 10.99 29.75
C LEU A 904 -4.80 10.20 31.05
N HIS A 905 -4.61 10.85 32.19
CA HIS A 905 -4.86 10.29 33.51
C HIS A 905 -6.26 10.72 34.01
N PHE A 906 -7.03 9.76 34.50
CA PHE A 906 -8.35 9.94 35.12
C PHE A 906 -8.30 9.41 36.56
N PRO A 907 -7.90 10.25 37.54
CA PRO A 907 -7.68 9.82 38.92
C PRO A 907 -8.94 9.24 39.57
N GLU A 908 -10.11 9.88 39.34
CA GLU A 908 -11.39 9.48 39.94
C GLU A 908 -11.86 8.10 39.46
N LYS A 909 -11.59 7.76 38.20
CA LYS A 909 -11.89 6.45 37.60
C LYS A 909 -10.73 5.46 37.72
N LYS A 910 -9.63 5.86 38.37
CA LYS A 910 -8.34 5.13 38.36
C LYS A 910 -7.99 4.57 36.97
N ALA A 911 -7.99 5.42 35.96
CA ALA A 911 -7.75 4.98 34.59
C ALA A 911 -6.68 5.83 33.88
N TYR A 912 -5.96 5.18 32.97
CA TYR A 912 -5.08 5.83 32.00
C TYR A 912 -5.56 5.51 30.58
N ALA A 913 -5.73 6.53 29.75
CA ALA A 913 -5.88 6.35 28.30
C ALA A 913 -4.57 6.75 27.61
N LEU A 914 -3.96 5.80 26.93
CA LEU A 914 -2.73 5.98 26.15
C LEU A 914 -3.11 6.27 24.70
N LEU A 915 -2.88 7.50 24.25
CA LEU A 915 -3.17 7.96 22.89
C LEU A 915 -1.90 7.81 22.04
N VAL A 916 -1.90 6.83 21.14
CA VAL A 916 -0.74 6.45 20.33
C VAL A 916 -0.98 6.82 18.87
N THR A 917 0.01 7.45 18.25
CA THR A 917 0.07 7.66 16.79
C THR A 917 1.29 6.92 16.26
N LEU A 918 1.09 5.93 15.40
CA LEU A 918 2.16 5.07 14.86
C LEU A 918 3.05 5.87 13.91
N ASN A 919 2.46 6.47 12.88
CA ASN A 919 3.15 7.30 11.91
C ASN A 919 3.23 8.73 12.41
N LYS A 920 4.35 9.08 13.04
CA LYS A 920 4.66 10.47 13.43
C LYS A 920 5.26 11.21 12.23
N SER A 921 4.53 11.29 11.12
CA SER A 921 4.96 12.05 9.95
C SER A 921 4.60 13.53 10.10
N ASP A 922 5.58 14.34 10.46
CA ASP A 922 5.68 15.72 10.01
C ASP A 922 7.14 15.91 9.61
N LYS A 923 7.38 16.63 8.51
CA LYS A 923 8.59 16.70 7.67
C LYS A 923 9.96 16.93 8.36
N ASP A 924 10.08 16.98 9.68
CA ASP A 924 11.27 17.49 10.37
C ASP A 924 11.69 16.72 11.64
N PHE A 925 11.58 15.39 11.72
CA PHE A 925 12.12 14.65 12.87
C PHE A 925 12.89 13.36 12.54
N SER A 926 14.02 13.24 13.24
CA SER A 926 15.08 12.20 13.20
C SER A 926 14.58 10.75 12.99
N PRO A 927 15.30 9.90 12.23
CA PRO A 927 15.05 8.45 12.14
C PRO A 927 14.98 7.74 13.51
N THR A 928 15.69 8.27 14.52
CA THR A 928 15.70 7.77 15.90
C THR A 928 14.36 7.89 16.63
N THR A 929 13.37 8.61 16.09
CA THR A 929 12.04 8.80 16.71
C THR A 929 10.94 7.88 16.18
N MET A 930 11.19 7.15 15.07
CA MET A 930 10.19 6.28 14.44
C MET A 930 9.95 4.94 15.15
N TYR A 931 10.86 4.49 16.02
CA TYR A 931 10.82 3.14 16.62
C TYR A 931 10.13 3.04 17.99
N LYS A 932 9.41 4.07 18.44
CA LYS A 932 9.00 4.17 19.86
C LYS A 932 7.73 3.39 20.21
N ASP A 933 6.72 3.41 19.34
CA ASP A 933 5.41 2.80 19.62
C ASP A 933 5.01 1.90 18.45
N TYR A 934 4.82 0.59 18.68
CA TYR A 934 4.49 -0.34 17.61
C TYR A 934 3.76 -1.60 18.09
N PRO A 935 2.84 -2.17 17.29
CA PRO A 935 2.26 -3.46 17.60
C PRO A 935 3.31 -4.58 17.40
N VAL A 936 3.34 -5.55 18.31
CA VAL A 936 4.30 -6.66 18.26
C VAL A 936 3.69 -7.87 17.59
N ASN A 937 2.46 -8.22 17.99
CA ASN A 937 1.60 -9.23 17.39
C ASN A 937 0.15 -8.90 17.75
N PHE A 938 -0.81 -9.76 17.40
CA PHE A 938 -2.24 -9.52 17.65
C PHE A 938 -2.61 -9.20 19.10
N SER A 939 -1.79 -9.55 20.08
CA SER A 939 -2.12 -9.39 21.50
C SER A 939 -1.08 -8.59 22.28
N ARG A 940 0.00 -8.14 21.65
CA ARG A 940 1.10 -7.41 22.32
C ARG A 940 1.41 -6.11 21.64
N PHE A 941 1.61 -5.06 22.43
CA PHE A 941 1.90 -3.71 21.94
C PHE A 941 3.09 -3.11 22.71
N HIS A 942 4.05 -2.54 21.97
CA HIS A 942 5.15 -1.77 22.54
C HIS A 942 4.79 -0.29 22.61
N TRP A 943 4.96 0.33 23.77
CA TRP A 943 4.68 1.76 23.99
C TRP A 943 5.77 2.41 24.82
N GLU A 944 6.18 3.61 24.44
CA GLU A 944 7.16 4.41 25.19
C GLU A 944 6.48 5.60 25.91
N SER A 945 6.82 5.77 27.19
CA SER A 945 6.34 6.90 27.99
C SER A 945 6.96 8.23 27.56
N GLN A 946 6.42 9.34 28.08
CA GLN A 946 7.00 10.67 27.85
C GLN A 946 8.45 10.74 28.38
N SER A 947 9.34 11.45 27.69
CA SER A 947 10.80 11.49 27.93
C SER A 947 11.20 11.79 29.39
N THR A 948 10.37 12.50 30.14
CA THR A 948 10.60 12.88 31.54
C THR A 948 10.06 11.88 32.57
N THR A 949 9.20 10.94 32.14
CA THR A 949 8.57 9.94 33.02
C THR A 949 9.63 8.96 33.51
N ALA A 950 9.93 8.98 34.81
CA ALA A 950 10.86 8.06 35.47
C ALA A 950 10.11 6.87 36.07
N GLN A 951 10.77 5.70 36.19
CA GLN A 951 10.13 4.53 36.82
C GLN A 951 9.66 4.82 38.25
N ASN A 952 10.44 5.62 38.98
CA ASN A 952 10.14 5.98 40.36
C ASN A 952 9.13 7.14 40.50
N SER A 953 8.70 7.76 39.41
CA SER A 953 7.69 8.82 39.41
C SER A 953 6.28 8.28 39.74
N HIS A 954 5.36 9.16 40.12
CA HIS A 954 3.97 8.75 40.42
C HIS A 954 3.31 8.08 39.20
N THR A 955 3.43 8.68 38.02
CA THR A 955 2.93 8.12 36.76
C THR A 955 3.60 6.80 36.42
N GLY A 956 4.94 6.72 36.52
CA GLY A 956 5.70 5.49 36.24
C GLY A 956 5.26 4.33 37.13
N ARG A 957 5.11 4.56 38.44
CA ARG A 957 4.61 3.54 39.37
C ARG A 957 3.17 3.15 39.10
N ASN A 958 2.28 4.11 38.79
CA ASN A 958 0.89 3.78 38.49
C ASN A 958 0.75 2.95 37.21
N LEU A 959 1.67 3.07 36.24
CA LEU A 959 1.69 2.24 35.03
C LEU A 959 2.37 0.88 35.25
N ILE A 960 3.51 0.83 35.95
CA ILE A 960 4.25 -0.42 36.23
C ILE A 960 3.46 -1.32 37.20
N GLU A 961 2.90 -0.74 38.26
CA GLU A 961 2.19 -1.45 39.33
C GLU A 961 0.66 -1.33 39.16
N HIS A 962 0.18 -1.09 37.93
CA HIS A 962 -1.22 -0.71 37.70
C HIS A 962 -2.22 -1.75 38.24
N GLN A 963 -1.93 -3.04 38.13
CA GLN A 963 -2.79 -4.10 38.67
C GLN A 963 -2.89 -4.05 40.20
N ALA A 964 -1.75 -3.90 40.89
CA ALA A 964 -1.71 -3.81 42.35
C ALA A 964 -2.36 -2.52 42.88
N ARG A 965 -2.35 -1.45 42.06
CA ARG A 965 -2.94 -0.14 42.40
C ARG A 965 -4.37 0.04 41.89
N ASP A 966 -4.95 -1.00 41.28
CA ASP A 966 -6.31 -0.98 40.74
C ASP A 966 -6.50 0.12 39.67
N TYR A 967 -5.51 0.26 38.79
CA TYR A 967 -5.55 1.16 37.64
C TYR A 967 -5.83 0.39 36.33
N GLY A 968 -6.83 0.86 35.58
CA GLY A 968 -7.12 0.40 34.22
C GLY A 968 -6.29 1.16 33.18
N VAL A 969 -5.55 0.46 32.33
CA VAL A 969 -4.78 1.06 31.23
C VAL A 969 -5.47 0.74 29.91
N TYR A 970 -5.89 1.76 29.17
CA TYR A 970 -6.65 1.66 27.93
C TYR A 970 -5.84 2.20 26.75
N LEU A 971 -5.76 1.45 25.66
CA LEU A 971 -5.01 1.85 24.47
C LEU A 971 -5.94 2.41 23.39
N PHE A 972 -5.54 3.55 22.84
CA PHE A 972 -6.19 4.24 21.74
C PHE A 972 -5.15 4.52 20.66
N VAL A 973 -5.24 3.85 19.52
CA VAL A 973 -4.18 3.86 18.50
C VAL A 973 -4.72 4.44 17.20
N ARG A 974 -3.94 5.30 16.55
CA ARG A 974 -4.18 5.72 15.17
C ARG A 974 -2.91 5.55 14.35
N VAL A 975 -3.08 5.29 13.06
CA VAL A 975 -1.95 5.17 12.13
C VAL A 975 -1.35 6.55 11.90
N ASP A 976 -2.12 7.47 11.30
CA ASP A 976 -1.67 8.82 10.94
C ASP A 976 -2.34 9.89 11.81
N LYS A 977 -1.78 11.11 11.83
CA LYS A 977 -2.43 12.26 12.50
C LYS A 977 -3.67 12.77 11.76
N SER A 978 -3.75 12.54 10.44
CA SER A 978 -4.79 13.05 9.55
C SER A 978 -5.46 11.93 8.76
N SER A 979 -6.79 12.01 8.60
CA SER A 979 -7.56 11.19 7.65
C SER A 979 -8.07 12.11 6.54
N GLY A 980 -7.45 12.04 5.37
CA GLY A 980 -7.66 13.02 4.30
C GLY A 980 -7.40 14.44 4.82
N PRO A 981 -8.36 15.37 4.72
CA PRO A 981 -8.18 16.72 5.21
C PRO A 981 -8.68 16.94 6.65
N LEU A 982 -9.10 15.89 7.36
CA LEU A 982 -9.57 15.94 8.76
C LEU A 982 -8.52 15.36 9.71
N THR A 983 -8.66 15.64 11.01
CA THR A 983 -7.85 14.96 12.04
C THR A 983 -8.31 13.50 12.16
N ALA A 984 -7.39 12.55 12.19
CA ALA A 984 -7.75 11.13 12.32
C ALA A 984 -8.20 10.80 13.75
N PRO A 985 -9.31 10.06 13.92
CA PRO A 985 -9.72 9.53 15.23
C PRO A 985 -8.78 8.41 15.70
N PHE A 986 -8.87 8.06 16.98
CA PHE A 986 -8.17 6.92 17.57
C PHE A 986 -9.07 5.69 17.61
N GLN A 987 -8.53 4.55 17.24
CA GLN A 987 -9.17 3.25 17.39
C GLN A 987 -8.97 2.71 18.81
N PHE A 988 -10.05 2.30 19.46
CA PHE A 988 -10.02 1.77 20.83
C PHE A 988 -9.64 0.29 20.85
N LEU A 989 -8.53 -0.07 21.48
CA LEU A 989 -8.04 -1.47 21.57
C LEU A 989 -8.44 -2.19 22.86
N GLY A 990 -9.15 -1.52 23.74
CA GLY A 990 -9.52 -2.06 25.04
C GLY A 990 -8.43 -1.89 26.10
N ARG A 991 -8.53 -2.70 27.15
CA ARG A 991 -7.63 -2.69 28.31
C ARG A 991 -6.37 -3.51 28.02
N ALA A 992 -5.28 -3.09 28.65
CA ALA A 992 -3.99 -3.74 28.55
C ALA A 992 -3.34 -3.95 29.93
N ASP A 993 -2.60 -5.05 30.02
CA ASP A 993 -1.84 -5.46 31.20
C ASP A 993 -0.34 -5.35 30.96
N HIS A 994 0.39 -4.88 31.98
CA HIS A 994 1.84 -4.72 31.93
C HIS A 994 2.54 -6.10 31.90
N VAL A 995 3.40 -6.33 30.91
CA VAL A 995 4.22 -7.55 30.78
C VAL A 995 5.65 -7.32 31.23
N SER A 996 6.30 -6.29 30.68
CA SER A 996 7.67 -5.93 31.01
C SER A 996 7.93 -4.46 30.68
N HIS A 997 8.99 -3.90 31.26
CA HIS A 997 9.44 -2.55 30.95
C HIS A 997 10.97 -2.45 31.01
N GLU A 998 11.53 -1.54 30.22
CA GLU A 998 12.96 -1.21 30.19
C GLU A 998 13.16 0.30 30.05
N GLY A 999 14.36 0.80 30.32
CA GLY A 999 14.61 2.25 30.35
C GLY A 999 14.05 2.95 31.59
N ASP A 1000 14.51 4.17 31.85
CA ASP A 1000 14.07 4.98 32.99
C ASP A 1000 13.44 6.29 32.52
N ARG A 1001 14.11 7.05 31.64
CA ARG A 1001 13.62 8.30 31.06
C ARG A 1001 13.92 8.35 29.55
N PRO A 1002 12.99 7.94 28.68
CA PRO A 1002 11.67 7.38 28.98
C PRO A 1002 11.72 5.89 29.40
N ILE A 1003 10.60 5.40 29.90
CA ILE A 1003 10.32 3.97 30.12
C ILE A 1003 9.65 3.40 28.87
N SER A 1004 10.18 2.29 28.35
CA SER A 1004 9.60 1.47 27.28
C SER A 1004 8.80 0.32 27.90
N PHE A 1005 7.55 0.15 27.51
CA PHE A 1005 6.63 -0.84 28.04
C PHE A 1005 6.22 -1.85 26.97
N MET A 1006 6.10 -3.11 27.39
CA MET A 1006 5.42 -4.16 26.67
C MET A 1006 4.07 -4.43 27.34
N TRP A 1007 3.00 -4.19 26.60
CA TRP A 1007 1.62 -4.38 27.03
C TRP A 1007 1.01 -5.64 26.39
N GLN A 1008 0.21 -6.37 27.16
CA GLN A 1008 -0.64 -7.47 26.71
C GLN A 1008 -2.08 -6.96 26.64
N LEU A 1009 -2.68 -6.97 25.46
CA LEU A 1009 -4.08 -6.60 25.27
C LEU A 1009 -4.99 -7.75 25.73
N GLU A 1010 -6.09 -7.40 26.41
CA GLU A 1010 -7.15 -8.37 26.76
C GLU A 1010 -7.87 -8.91 25.52
N ASN A 1011 -7.97 -8.09 24.47
CA ASN A 1011 -8.61 -8.44 23.21
C ASN A 1011 -7.61 -8.32 22.05
N PRO A 1012 -7.64 -9.24 21.07
CA PRO A 1012 -6.77 -9.15 19.90
C PRO A 1012 -6.99 -7.85 19.12
N MET A 1013 -5.92 -7.14 18.78
CA MET A 1013 -5.97 -5.95 17.94
C MET A 1013 -6.39 -6.30 16.50
N PRO A 1014 -6.99 -5.35 15.76
CA PRO A 1014 -7.31 -5.54 14.35
C PRO A 1014 -6.06 -5.76 13.49
N ALA A 1015 -6.17 -6.63 12.49
CA ALA A 1015 -5.07 -6.95 11.56
C ALA A 1015 -4.50 -5.70 10.85
N GLU A 1016 -5.34 -4.69 10.55
CA GLU A 1016 -4.94 -3.42 9.91
C GLU A 1016 -3.79 -2.72 10.67
N LEU A 1017 -3.76 -2.78 12.01
CA LEU A 1017 -2.71 -2.14 12.80
C LEU A 1017 -1.36 -2.88 12.70
N LEU A 1018 -1.37 -4.20 12.56
CA LEU A 1018 -0.16 -5.00 12.34
C LEU A 1018 0.41 -4.80 10.94
N GLU A 1019 -0.45 -4.65 9.94
CA GLU A 1019 -0.06 -4.29 8.58
C GLU A 1019 0.53 -2.88 8.54
N ALA A 1020 -0.04 -1.91 9.28
CA ALA A 1020 0.51 -0.56 9.39
C ALA A 1020 1.94 -0.51 9.97
N LYS A 1021 2.35 -1.50 10.79
CA LYS A 1021 3.75 -1.65 11.23
C LYS A 1021 4.70 -1.92 10.06
N ARG A 1022 4.25 -2.65 9.04
CA ARG A 1022 5.05 -2.86 7.82
C ARG A 1022 5.21 -1.57 7.02
N VAL A 1023 4.30 -0.60 7.22
CA VAL A 1023 4.24 0.71 6.56
C VAL A 1023 5.06 1.80 7.30
N GLY A 1024 5.13 1.73 8.64
CA GLY A 1024 5.75 2.76 9.48
C GLY A 1024 6.95 2.34 10.34
N GLY A 1025 7.37 1.08 10.29
CA GLY A 1025 8.44 0.49 11.13
C GLY A 1025 9.80 0.44 10.48
#